data_AF-A0A420YHX6-F1
#
_entry.id   AF-A0A420YHX6-F1
#
_cell.length_a   1.000
_cell.length_b   1.000
_cell.length_c   1.000
_cell.angle_alpha   90.00
_cell.angle_beta   90.00
_cell.angle_gamma   90.00
#
_symmetry.space_group_name_H-M   'P 1'
#
loop_
_entity.id
_entity.type
_entity.pdbx_description
1 polymer ?
#
loop_
_entity_poly.entity_id
_entity_poly.type
_entity_poly.pdbx_seq_one_letter_code
_entity_poly.pdbx_strand_id
1 'polypeptide(L)'
;MPHLKGQGLRDGLQVLQGPGDPSIPDPSPVLEGHEDELRHRLEKVAQAPSESTDTDSEAPSFTMPDKSTKSSPATVLGVPHVSVSDASPLSPPSPENNRDPSPQPHSYTPLPLKFHTPSYSLDLVPSTSPEEKAVPPTPPEQHSHLSHLIRSTRDASHHKGLSRLLEHDRYSPDRSSGQDTPTPQEHHHPHNVIRPLVKAIMAFEKGRKFSASTSVHRKRKMSTLVEKEGAFGPALNTLYLGISAVFADDHTAVVALAIHDTVYLIDFSVKHIVLDDALKLGDDLIADYIINEVEKYEHENFAKFIGAGLPTTLKYMSPNLCSRLWLELDIVPIVMRPDDEHKEKTFWDVKRVDEQADSMARKCIMNFGPSLVPILQVGWRGIVQTDAAFRAHLTTVQNHKDTCSHATWETMLTYAKKLRANKIKIAFFSSTPQGGGVALMRHALVRFARLMGVDLTWYVPKPRPGVFRITKNVHNILQGVSHPDQRISPEEKQAIIDWIAENANRYWFSEGGPLRSPEEGGADVVVIDDPQMPGLIPMIKKITPDRPVLYRSHIQIRSDLVAKAGSPQADIWDFLWSNIKLADMFISHPIPMFVPHTVPRDKVVYFPATTDWLDGLNKHLNAWDTGYYGHIYNMACHAQRM
;
A
#
# COMPACT_ATOMS: atom_id res chain seq x y z
N MET A 1 -33.19 54.11 16.11
CA MET A 1 -34.64 54.07 16.39
C MET A 1 -35.22 52.88 15.61
N PRO A 2 -36.05 52.04 16.25
CA PRO A 2 -35.58 50.69 16.65
C PRO A 2 -36.64 49.55 16.62
N HIS A 3 -36.22 48.35 17.06
CA HIS A 3 -36.97 47.26 17.75
C HIS A 3 -38.03 46.46 16.95
N LEU A 4 -38.22 45.14 17.09
CA LEU A 4 -38.44 44.24 18.26
C LEU A 4 -37.95 42.79 17.93
N LYS A 5 -37.28 42.00 18.80
CA LYS A 5 -37.77 41.11 19.91
C LYS A 5 -38.99 40.25 19.54
N GLY A 6 -39.11 38.93 19.81
CA GLY A 6 -38.34 37.94 20.57
C GLY A 6 -39.21 36.67 20.82
N GLN A 7 -38.64 35.67 21.52
CA GLN A 7 -39.26 34.48 22.17
C GLN A 7 -39.71 33.33 21.22
N GLY A 8 -39.38 32.05 21.38
CA GLY A 8 -38.84 31.28 22.50
C GLY A 8 -39.95 30.55 23.27
N LEU A 9 -40.07 29.21 23.12
CA LEU A 9 -40.64 28.32 24.15
C LEU A 9 -40.37 26.84 23.87
N ARG A 10 -39.82 26.18 24.89
CA ARG A 10 -39.68 24.73 25.11
C ARG A 10 -40.93 24.20 25.85
N ASP A 11 -40.91 22.88 26.05
CA ASP A 11 -41.72 22.02 26.94
C ASP A 11 -42.78 21.23 26.16
N GLY A 12 -42.87 19.89 26.20
CA GLY A 12 -42.42 18.90 27.17
C GLY A 12 -43.65 18.27 27.85
N LEU A 13 -43.87 16.95 27.69
CA LEU A 13 -44.78 16.00 28.42
C LEU A 13 -45.46 15.05 27.42
N GLN A 14 -45.88 13.81 27.71
CA GLN A 14 -45.58 12.76 28.69
C GLN A 14 -46.34 11.51 28.17
N VAL A 15 -45.94 10.33 28.63
CA VAL A 15 -46.44 8.99 28.29
C VAL A 15 -47.81 8.70 28.91
N LEU A 16 -48.71 8.00 28.20
CA LEU A 16 -49.74 7.11 28.77
C LEU A 16 -50.02 5.91 27.85
N GLN A 17 -50.17 4.72 28.45
CA GLN A 17 -50.38 3.41 27.82
C GLN A 17 -51.86 2.96 27.80
N GLY A 18 -52.26 2.27 26.71
CA GLY A 18 -53.22 1.14 26.63
C GLY A 18 -54.72 1.45 26.40
N PRO A 19 -55.56 0.47 25.97
CA PRO A 19 -55.34 -0.74 25.14
C PRO A 19 -56.41 -0.98 24.03
N GLY A 20 -56.11 -1.82 23.02
CA GLY A 20 -57.11 -2.71 22.39
C GLY A 20 -57.50 -2.52 20.90
N ASP A 21 -57.43 -3.66 20.18
CA ASP A 21 -58.19 -4.10 18.98
C ASP A 21 -57.62 -3.91 17.54
N PRO A 22 -57.94 -4.81 16.59
CA PRO A 22 -56.94 -5.62 15.87
C PRO A 22 -57.21 -5.68 14.35
N SER A 23 -56.39 -5.07 13.51
CA SER A 23 -56.45 -5.34 12.07
C SER A 23 -55.29 -4.71 11.34
N ILE A 24 -54.18 -5.43 11.20
CA ILE A 24 -53.17 -5.13 10.18
C ILE A 24 -52.69 -6.45 9.57
N PRO A 25 -52.80 -6.63 8.24
CA PRO A 25 -52.28 -7.80 7.55
C PRO A 25 -50.75 -7.73 7.42
N ASP A 26 -50.15 -8.91 7.45
CA ASP A 26 -48.72 -9.19 7.27
C ASP A 26 -48.15 -8.62 5.94
N PRO A 27 -47.02 -7.88 5.94
CA PRO A 27 -46.30 -7.56 4.73
C PRO A 27 -45.01 -8.38 4.60
N SER A 28 -45.07 -9.41 3.76
CA SER A 28 -43.99 -9.89 2.89
C SER A 28 -44.65 -10.25 1.55
N PRO A 29 -44.10 -9.87 0.37
CA PRO A 29 -42.69 -10.02 0.02
C PRO A 29 -42.07 -8.80 -0.69
N VAL A 30 -40.94 -8.29 -0.18
CA VAL A 30 -40.01 -7.45 -0.94
C VAL A 30 -38.58 -7.91 -0.63
N LEU A 31 -38.24 -9.13 -1.07
CA LEU A 31 -36.87 -9.65 -0.95
C LEU A 31 -36.35 -10.36 -2.22
N GLU A 32 -37.12 -10.44 -3.30
CA GLU A 32 -36.63 -11.06 -4.55
C GLU A 32 -35.96 -10.06 -5.52
N GLY A 33 -36.11 -8.75 -5.32
CA GLY A 33 -35.50 -7.75 -6.22
C GLY A 33 -34.07 -7.33 -5.88
N HIS A 34 -33.65 -7.48 -4.61
CA HIS A 34 -32.34 -7.00 -4.14
C HIS A 34 -31.20 -8.00 -4.34
N GLU A 35 -31.48 -9.29 -4.46
CA GLU A 35 -30.46 -10.30 -4.75
C GLU A 35 -29.99 -10.24 -6.21
N ASP A 36 -30.90 -9.99 -7.16
CA ASP A 36 -30.55 -9.87 -8.59
C ASP A 36 -29.78 -8.59 -8.90
N GLU A 37 -30.03 -7.49 -8.20
CA GLU A 37 -29.27 -6.24 -8.37
C GLU A 37 -27.84 -6.34 -7.79
N LEU A 38 -27.67 -7.04 -6.67
CA LEU A 38 -26.36 -7.38 -6.10
C LEU A 38 -25.60 -8.38 -7.00
N ARG A 39 -26.29 -9.35 -7.59
CA ARG A 39 -25.74 -10.31 -8.55
C ARG A 39 -25.27 -9.62 -9.83
N HIS A 40 -26.06 -8.68 -10.37
CA HIS A 40 -25.69 -7.92 -11.57
C HIS A 40 -24.52 -6.96 -11.33
N ARG A 41 -24.43 -6.36 -10.14
CA ARG A 41 -23.29 -5.51 -9.75
C ARG A 41 -22.00 -6.32 -9.54
N LEU A 42 -22.09 -7.52 -8.95
CA LEU A 42 -20.94 -8.40 -8.77
C LEU A 42 -20.47 -9.03 -10.09
N GLU A 43 -21.38 -9.35 -11.02
CA GLU A 43 -21.03 -9.81 -12.38
C GLU A 43 -20.31 -8.73 -13.18
N LYS A 44 -20.70 -7.45 -13.06
CA LYS A 44 -20.00 -6.33 -13.73
C LYS A 44 -18.60 -6.06 -13.17
N VAL A 45 -18.39 -6.25 -11.86
CA VAL A 45 -17.05 -6.11 -11.25
C VAL A 45 -16.14 -7.29 -11.62
N ALA A 46 -16.71 -8.48 -11.81
CA ALA A 46 -15.97 -9.68 -12.21
C ALA A 46 -15.67 -9.79 -13.72
N GLN A 47 -16.40 -9.06 -14.57
CA GLN A 47 -16.27 -9.12 -16.04
C GLN A 47 -15.51 -7.94 -16.66
N ALA A 48 -14.97 -7.00 -15.88
CA ALA A 48 -14.11 -5.95 -16.43
C ALA A 48 -12.87 -6.58 -17.10
N PRO A 49 -12.70 -6.50 -18.42
CA PRO A 49 -11.50 -7.01 -19.08
C PRO A 49 -10.31 -6.15 -18.63
N SER A 50 -9.19 -6.80 -18.33
CA SER A 50 -7.91 -6.11 -18.25
C SER A 50 -7.57 -5.59 -19.64
N GLU A 51 -7.78 -4.31 -19.92
CA GLU A 51 -7.26 -3.68 -21.13
C GLU A 51 -5.73 -3.76 -21.09
N SER A 52 -5.18 -4.62 -21.95
CA SER A 52 -3.77 -4.66 -22.30
C SER A 52 -3.50 -3.50 -23.26
N THR A 53 -2.68 -2.55 -22.85
CA THR A 53 -1.96 -1.68 -23.79
C THR A 53 -0.87 -2.52 -24.47
N ASP A 54 -1.23 -3.19 -25.57
CA ASP A 54 -0.26 -3.59 -26.57
C ASP A 54 0.06 -2.36 -27.42
N THR A 55 1.19 -1.74 -27.16
CA THR A 55 1.84 -0.86 -28.13
C THR A 55 3.09 -1.57 -28.62
N ASP A 56 2.94 -2.29 -29.72
CA ASP A 56 4.05 -2.62 -30.62
C ASP A 56 4.58 -1.30 -31.19
N SER A 57 5.78 -0.91 -30.78
CA SER A 57 6.53 0.19 -31.40
C SER A 57 7.23 -0.34 -32.65
N GLU A 58 6.52 -0.40 -33.77
CA GLU A 58 7.17 -0.35 -35.09
C GLU A 58 7.68 1.07 -35.34
N ALA A 59 8.99 1.19 -35.52
CA ALA A 59 9.63 2.44 -35.89
C ALA A 59 9.18 2.86 -37.31
N PRO A 60 8.65 4.09 -37.52
CA PRO A 60 8.26 4.51 -38.84
C PRO A 60 9.49 4.88 -39.67
N SER A 61 9.63 4.21 -40.81
CA SER A 61 10.54 4.60 -41.88
C SER A 61 10.12 5.94 -42.46
N PHE A 62 11.09 6.86 -42.51
CA PHE A 62 10.95 8.20 -43.05
C PHE A 62 10.89 8.13 -44.60
N THR A 63 9.76 8.47 -45.20
CA THR A 63 9.66 8.80 -46.62
C THR A 63 9.48 10.31 -46.76
N MET A 64 10.51 10.99 -47.30
CA MET A 64 10.46 12.39 -47.73
C MET A 64 10.17 12.47 -49.23
N PRO A 65 9.56 13.58 -49.71
CA PRO A 65 9.01 13.68 -51.05
C PRO A 65 10.04 14.07 -52.11
N ASP A 66 9.66 13.71 -53.33
CA ASP A 66 10.33 13.90 -54.62
C ASP A 66 10.79 15.35 -54.88
N LYS A 67 12.09 15.55 -55.14
CA LYS A 67 12.67 16.72 -55.82
C LYS A 67 13.88 16.33 -56.66
N SER A 68 13.67 16.33 -57.98
CA SER A 68 14.56 16.82 -59.04
C SER A 68 16.10 16.77 -58.87
N THR A 69 16.69 15.87 -59.67
CA THR A 69 17.84 16.04 -60.58
C THR A 69 19.25 16.45 -60.09
N LYS A 70 20.21 15.63 -60.58
CA LYS A 70 21.66 15.84 -60.83
C LYS A 70 22.65 15.55 -59.68
N SER A 71 23.30 14.38 -59.74
CA SER A 71 24.74 14.20 -60.11
C SER A 71 25.33 12.93 -59.47
N SER A 72 25.95 12.08 -60.30
CA SER A 72 26.76 10.91 -59.93
C SER A 72 28.23 11.32 -59.67
N PRO A 73 29.23 10.41 -59.45
CA PRO A 73 29.22 9.02 -58.94
C PRO A 73 30.34 8.74 -57.89
N ALA A 74 30.35 7.54 -57.30
CA ALA A 74 31.52 6.68 -56.93
C ALA A 74 31.18 5.80 -55.71
N THR A 75 31.60 4.55 -55.49
CA THR A 75 32.28 3.50 -56.25
C THR A 75 32.19 2.23 -55.39
N VAL A 76 31.59 1.17 -55.93
CA VAL A 76 32.00 -0.27 -55.99
C VAL A 76 32.45 -1.06 -54.74
N LEU A 77 31.97 -2.33 -54.72
CA LEU A 77 32.51 -3.61 -54.19
C LEU A 77 31.63 -4.19 -53.07
N GLY A 78 31.06 -5.40 -53.12
CA GLY A 78 31.12 -6.51 -54.07
C GLY A 78 30.09 -7.61 -53.67
N VAL A 79 29.62 -8.33 -54.69
CA VAL A 79 28.74 -9.53 -54.75
C VAL A 79 29.59 -10.78 -54.34
N PRO A 80 29.09 -11.98 -53.90
CA PRO A 80 27.92 -12.77 -54.40
C PRO A 80 26.97 -13.38 -53.34
N HIS A 81 25.65 -13.54 -53.61
CA HIS A 81 24.96 -14.59 -54.41
C HIS A 81 25.13 -16.00 -53.78
N VAL A 82 24.12 -16.85 -53.50
CA VAL A 82 22.99 -17.33 -54.32
C VAL A 82 21.92 -18.00 -53.42
N SER A 83 20.67 -17.98 -53.92
CA SER A 83 19.41 -18.70 -53.62
C SER A 83 19.52 -20.21 -53.35
N VAL A 84 18.47 -20.91 -52.86
CA VAL A 84 17.36 -21.59 -53.60
C VAL A 84 16.38 -22.13 -52.50
N SER A 85 15.07 -21.82 -52.50
CA SER A 85 13.90 -22.60 -53.02
C SER A 85 13.82 -24.06 -52.48
N ASP A 86 12.72 -24.75 -52.21
CA ASP A 86 11.26 -24.66 -52.38
C ASP A 86 10.64 -25.72 -51.43
N ALA A 87 9.34 -25.62 -51.11
CA ALA A 87 8.33 -26.71 -51.17
C ALA A 87 7.24 -26.60 -50.08
N SER A 88 5.99 -26.54 -50.56
CA SER A 88 4.73 -26.70 -49.82
C SER A 88 4.15 -28.12 -50.05
N PRO A 89 2.87 -28.44 -49.70
CA PRO A 89 2.48 -29.17 -48.48
C PRO A 89 1.70 -30.47 -48.76
N LEU A 90 1.38 -31.26 -47.71
CA LEU A 90 0.45 -32.39 -47.80
C LEU A 90 -0.52 -32.42 -46.59
N SER A 91 -1.80 -32.63 -46.89
CA SER A 91 -2.93 -32.84 -45.98
C SER A 91 -3.49 -34.28 -46.14
N PRO A 92 -4.59 -34.71 -45.49
CA PRO A 92 -4.63 -35.68 -44.39
C PRO A 92 -5.43 -36.97 -44.73
N PRO A 93 -5.70 -37.86 -43.75
CA PRO A 93 -6.85 -38.77 -43.86
C PRO A 93 -7.78 -38.80 -42.61
N SER A 94 -9.00 -39.28 -42.83
CA SER A 94 -10.07 -39.67 -41.87
C SER A 94 -10.87 -40.81 -42.52
N PRO A 95 -11.90 -41.43 -41.90
CA PRO A 95 -12.04 -42.00 -40.55
C PRO A 95 -12.58 -43.47 -40.60
N GLU A 96 -12.64 -44.19 -39.47
CA GLU A 96 -13.39 -45.46 -39.35
C GLU A 96 -14.26 -45.57 -38.08
N ASN A 97 -15.40 -46.24 -38.27
CA ASN A 97 -16.55 -46.52 -37.38
C ASN A 97 -16.23 -47.39 -36.14
N ASN A 98 -16.98 -47.19 -35.04
CA ASN A 98 -17.82 -48.27 -34.49
C ASN A 98 -18.85 -47.80 -33.44
N ARG A 99 -19.91 -48.62 -33.33
CA ARG A 99 -21.25 -48.39 -32.78
C ARG A 99 -21.38 -48.61 -31.26
N ASP A 100 -22.41 -47.95 -30.73
CA ASP A 100 -23.19 -48.04 -29.45
C ASP A 100 -23.51 -49.48 -28.93
N PRO A 101 -24.05 -49.73 -27.69
CA PRO A 101 -25.14 -48.96 -27.06
C PRO A 101 -25.12 -48.72 -25.52
N SER A 102 -25.89 -47.69 -25.16
CA SER A 102 -26.38 -47.32 -23.81
C SER A 102 -27.38 -48.31 -23.19
N PRO A 103 -27.68 -48.19 -21.87
CA PRO A 103 -29.09 -48.17 -21.45
C PRO A 103 -29.44 -47.05 -20.46
N GLN A 104 -30.65 -46.50 -20.60
CA GLN A 104 -31.29 -45.51 -19.70
C GLN A 104 -32.08 -46.18 -18.53
N PRO A 105 -32.99 -45.49 -17.78
CA PRO A 105 -32.77 -45.12 -16.38
C PRO A 105 -33.78 -45.78 -15.40
N HIS A 106 -33.42 -45.87 -14.11
CA HIS A 106 -34.35 -46.30 -13.08
C HIS A 106 -34.86 -45.10 -12.25
N SER A 107 -36.17 -44.92 -12.29
CA SER A 107 -36.98 -44.03 -11.46
C SER A 107 -37.26 -44.66 -10.09
N TYR A 108 -36.90 -44.00 -8.98
CA TYR A 108 -37.49 -44.28 -7.67
C TYR A 108 -37.45 -43.04 -6.74
N THR A 109 -38.65 -42.60 -6.36
CA THR A 109 -39.02 -41.96 -5.08
C THR A 109 -40.38 -42.59 -4.71
N PRO A 110 -40.81 -42.74 -3.43
CA PRO A 110 -40.55 -41.84 -2.30
C PRO A 110 -40.38 -42.51 -0.90
N LEU A 111 -40.00 -41.74 0.13
CA LEU A 111 -40.73 -41.55 1.41
C LEU A 111 -39.86 -40.81 2.47
N PRO A 112 -40.48 -40.05 3.40
CA PRO A 112 -39.81 -39.06 4.23
C PRO A 112 -39.35 -39.64 5.58
N LEU A 113 -38.18 -39.23 6.06
CA LEU A 113 -37.72 -39.52 7.42
C LEU A 113 -37.53 -38.22 8.21
N LYS A 114 -38.16 -38.22 9.38
CA LYS A 114 -38.33 -37.14 10.34
C LYS A 114 -36.99 -36.65 10.88
N PHE A 115 -36.75 -35.34 10.85
CA PHE A 115 -35.69 -34.71 11.61
C PHE A 115 -36.10 -34.61 13.09
N HIS A 116 -35.28 -35.18 13.98
CA HIS A 116 -35.26 -34.85 15.40
C HIS A 116 -34.34 -33.64 15.60
N THR A 117 -34.88 -32.57 16.15
CA THR A 117 -34.12 -31.44 16.70
C THR A 117 -33.85 -31.70 18.19
N PRO A 118 -32.59 -31.68 18.66
CA PRO A 118 -32.31 -31.50 20.08
C PRO A 118 -32.19 -30.00 20.38
N SER A 119 -33.12 -29.50 21.20
CA SER A 119 -32.98 -28.23 21.91
C SER A 119 -31.95 -28.37 23.02
N TYR A 120 -30.92 -27.52 23.02
CA TYR A 120 -30.07 -27.32 24.20
C TYR A 120 -30.55 -26.08 24.94
N SER A 121 -31.04 -26.30 26.16
CA SER A 121 -31.38 -25.26 27.13
C SER A 121 -30.11 -24.57 27.62
N LEU A 122 -30.14 -23.24 27.62
CA LEU A 122 -29.21 -22.37 28.34
C LEU A 122 -29.59 -22.37 29.82
N ASP A 123 -28.74 -22.92 30.68
CA ASP A 123 -28.83 -22.71 32.12
C ASP A 123 -28.20 -21.36 32.50
N LEU A 124 -29.06 -20.43 32.88
CA LEU A 124 -28.78 -19.13 33.49
C LEU A 124 -28.96 -19.26 35.01
N VAL A 125 -27.91 -19.05 35.80
CA VAL A 125 -28.01 -18.59 37.21
C VAL A 125 -26.71 -17.87 37.63
N PRO A 126 -26.68 -17.01 38.68
CA PRO A 126 -26.74 -15.57 38.50
C PRO A 126 -25.56 -14.81 39.15
N SER A 127 -25.56 -13.50 38.90
CA SER A 127 -24.72 -12.44 39.47
C SER A 127 -24.45 -12.53 40.98
N THR A 128 -23.19 -12.29 41.37
CA THR A 128 -22.86 -11.62 42.63
C THR A 128 -21.72 -10.63 42.38
N SER A 129 -22.01 -9.35 42.61
CA SER A 129 -21.04 -8.25 42.69
C SER A 129 -20.53 -8.13 44.13
N PRO A 130 -19.30 -7.65 44.32
CA PRO A 130 -19.09 -6.66 45.36
C PRO A 130 -18.39 -5.41 44.83
N GLU A 131 -18.89 -4.27 45.30
CA GLU A 131 -18.32 -2.93 45.17
C GLU A 131 -16.93 -2.87 45.80
N GLU A 132 -15.97 -2.22 45.13
CA GLU A 132 -14.87 -1.58 45.86
C GLU A 132 -14.36 -0.30 45.17
N LYS A 133 -14.61 0.79 45.90
CA LYS A 133 -14.05 2.16 45.95
C LYS A 133 -13.05 2.60 44.86
N ALA A 134 -13.42 3.71 44.21
CA ALA A 134 -12.57 4.54 43.37
C ALA A 134 -11.45 5.25 44.16
N VAL A 135 -10.24 5.19 43.62
CA VAL A 135 -9.08 6.03 43.97
C VAL A 135 -8.64 6.74 42.68
N PRO A 136 -8.44 8.07 42.66
CA PRO A 136 -8.09 8.80 41.44
C PRO A 136 -6.61 8.60 41.06
N PRO A 137 -6.25 8.64 39.76
CA PRO A 137 -4.86 8.44 39.34
C PRO A 137 -4.04 9.73 39.45
N THR A 138 -2.93 9.65 40.17
CA THR A 138 -1.84 10.65 40.21
C THR A 138 -0.93 10.44 38.99
N PRO A 139 -0.32 11.51 38.40
CA PRO A 139 0.50 11.39 37.19
C PRO A 139 1.89 10.80 37.50
N PRO A 140 2.56 10.13 36.53
CA PRO A 140 3.89 9.58 36.75
C PRO A 140 4.97 10.68 36.73
N GLU A 141 5.71 10.77 37.82
CA GLU A 141 6.92 11.59 37.96
C GLU A 141 8.06 11.09 37.07
N GLN A 142 8.79 12.06 36.53
CA GLN A 142 10.02 11.91 35.77
C GLN A 142 11.15 11.45 36.69
N HIS A 143 11.83 10.36 36.36
CA HIS A 143 13.12 10.01 36.97
C HIS A 143 14.27 10.36 36.03
N SER A 144 14.85 11.53 36.27
CA SER A 144 16.26 11.83 36.00
C SER A 144 17.13 11.13 37.04
N HIS A 145 18.11 10.32 36.67
CA HIS A 145 19.34 10.13 37.44
C HIS A 145 20.44 9.51 36.57
N LEU A 146 21.39 10.35 36.14
CA LEU A 146 22.64 9.95 35.52
C LEU A 146 23.74 10.82 36.16
N SER A 147 24.25 10.39 37.31
CA SER A 147 25.51 10.86 37.87
C SER A 147 26.00 9.92 38.97
N HIS A 148 27.33 9.73 39.01
CA HIS A 148 28.13 8.92 39.95
C HIS A 148 28.31 7.43 39.63
N LEU A 149 29.43 7.08 38.96
CA LEU A 149 30.64 6.62 39.64
C LEU A 149 31.80 6.40 38.64
N ILE A 150 32.89 7.15 38.80
CA ILE A 150 34.23 6.77 38.33
C ILE A 150 35.08 6.56 39.58
N ARG A 151 35.52 5.33 39.84
CA ARG A 151 36.83 5.04 40.43
C ARG A 151 37.20 3.56 40.28
N SER A 152 38.26 3.35 39.49
CA SER A 152 39.43 2.52 39.80
C SER A 152 39.21 1.05 40.21
N THR A 153 39.60 0.13 39.33
CA THR A 153 40.61 -0.91 39.66
C THR A 153 41.34 -1.39 38.40
N ARG A 154 42.66 -1.55 38.55
CA ARG A 154 43.64 -2.10 37.62
C ARG A 154 43.55 -3.63 37.53
N ASP A 155 44.38 -4.16 36.61
CA ASP A 155 44.79 -5.55 36.35
C ASP A 155 43.97 -6.30 35.30
N ALA A 156 44.52 -7.16 34.44
CA ALA A 156 45.85 -7.37 33.88
C ALA A 156 45.66 -8.48 32.81
N SER A 157 46.58 -8.56 31.86
CA SER A 157 47.01 -9.77 31.14
C SER A 157 46.22 -10.37 29.94
N HIS A 158 46.96 -10.40 28.81
CA HIS A 158 47.23 -11.52 27.89
C HIS A 158 46.14 -12.14 27.00
N HIS A 159 46.23 -11.93 25.67
CA HIS A 159 46.79 -12.87 24.66
C HIS A 159 46.56 -12.35 23.21
N LYS A 160 47.62 -11.99 22.46
CA LYS A 160 48.21 -12.70 21.27
C LYS A 160 47.21 -13.08 20.16
N GLY A 161 47.22 -12.42 19.00
CA GLY A 161 47.92 -12.82 17.75
C GLY A 161 46.90 -12.75 16.59
N LEU A 162 47.12 -12.40 15.32
CA LEU A 162 48.24 -12.40 14.35
C LEU A 162 48.13 -11.10 13.48
N SER A 163 49.19 -10.38 13.07
CA SER A 163 50.06 -10.59 11.89
C SER A 163 49.30 -10.94 10.58
N ARG A 164 49.48 -10.35 9.39
CA ARG A 164 50.62 -9.65 8.77
C ARG A 164 50.20 -9.15 7.35
N LEU A 165 51.03 -8.26 6.76
CA LEU A 165 51.26 -7.99 5.31
C LEU A 165 50.27 -7.00 4.62
N LEU A 166 50.65 -5.89 3.97
CA LEU A 166 51.86 -5.55 3.20
C LEU A 166 52.25 -4.04 3.26
N GLU A 167 53.56 -3.77 3.23
CA GLU A 167 54.28 -2.52 2.87
C GLU A 167 54.13 -2.25 1.35
N HIS A 168 54.29 -1.08 0.73
CA HIS A 168 55.26 0.03 0.74
C HIS A 168 54.52 1.27 0.15
N ASP A 169 54.81 2.52 0.50
CA ASP A 169 55.91 3.27 -0.12
C ASP A 169 56.27 4.54 0.67
N ARG A 170 57.57 4.84 0.65
CA ARG A 170 58.23 5.95 1.31
C ARG A 170 58.27 7.16 0.37
N TYR A 171 58.00 8.36 0.88
CA TYR A 171 58.82 9.54 0.56
C TYR A 171 58.59 10.67 1.57
N SER A 172 59.68 11.14 2.17
CA SER A 172 59.82 12.40 2.89
C SER A 172 61.23 12.91 2.59
N PRO A 173 61.48 14.23 2.59
CA PRO A 173 62.41 14.69 3.64
C PRO A 173 62.14 16.11 4.20
N ASP A 174 62.59 16.27 5.46
CA ASP A 174 63.26 17.43 6.10
C ASP A 174 62.51 18.78 6.27
N ARG A 175 62.69 19.58 7.33
CA ARG A 175 63.32 19.49 8.68
C ARG A 175 63.04 20.80 9.45
N SER A 176 63.39 20.81 10.74
CA SER A 176 63.48 21.92 11.73
C SER A 176 62.19 22.18 12.53
N SER A 177 62.03 21.74 13.79
CA SER A 177 62.76 21.96 15.06
C SER A 177 62.40 23.26 15.79
N GLY A 178 61.59 23.13 16.83
CA GLY A 178 61.37 24.14 17.87
C GLY A 178 60.60 23.51 19.04
N GLN A 179 61.27 23.37 20.18
CA GLN A 179 60.72 22.90 21.46
C GLN A 179 59.78 23.95 22.06
N ASP A 180 58.71 23.54 22.74
CA ASP A 180 58.44 23.95 24.13
C ASP A 180 57.24 23.22 24.76
N THR A 181 57.42 22.83 26.02
CA THR A 181 56.46 22.19 26.93
C THR A 181 55.42 23.16 27.51
N PRO A 182 54.31 22.67 28.10
CA PRO A 182 53.04 23.38 28.16
C PRO A 182 52.79 24.16 29.45
N THR A 183 51.96 25.20 29.36
CA THR A 183 51.24 25.79 30.50
C THR A 183 49.72 25.75 30.25
N PRO A 184 48.90 25.47 31.28
CA PRO A 184 47.49 25.17 31.12
C PRO A 184 46.62 26.41 31.28
N GLN A 185 45.63 26.64 30.41
CA GLN A 185 44.47 27.44 30.80
C GLN A 185 43.25 27.23 29.89
N GLU A 186 42.14 26.96 30.60
CA GLU A 186 40.76 27.32 30.29
C GLU A 186 39.95 26.47 29.30
N HIS A 187 39.12 25.63 29.90
CA HIS A 187 37.91 25.05 29.33
C HIS A 187 37.00 26.12 28.72
N HIS A 188 37.02 26.25 27.40
CA HIS A 188 35.93 26.87 26.66
C HIS A 188 34.82 25.85 26.39
N HIS A 189 33.66 26.06 27.02
CA HIS A 189 32.40 25.46 26.61
C HIS A 189 32.06 25.89 25.16
N PRO A 190 31.58 25.00 24.28
CA PRO A 190 31.33 25.35 22.89
C PRO A 190 30.00 26.10 22.73
N HIS A 191 30.08 27.43 22.61
CA HIS A 191 28.97 28.35 22.29
C HIS A 191 28.45 28.29 20.82
N ASN A 192 28.73 27.23 20.06
CA ASN A 192 28.63 27.27 18.59
C ASN A 192 27.40 26.62 17.94
N VAL A 193 26.44 26.08 18.71
CA VAL A 193 25.23 25.44 18.13
C VAL A 193 24.05 26.42 17.96
N ILE A 194 24.03 27.54 18.68
CA ILE A 194 22.89 28.49 18.71
C ILE A 194 22.88 29.44 17.49
N ARG A 195 24.04 29.75 16.91
CA ARG A 195 24.17 30.79 15.86
C ARG A 195 23.45 30.49 14.52
N PRO A 196 23.42 29.26 13.99
CA PRO A 196 22.75 28.97 12.72
C PRO A 196 21.22 29.02 12.82
N LEU A 197 20.65 28.44 13.88
CA LEU A 197 19.21 28.42 14.13
C LEU A 197 18.65 29.85 14.32
N VAL A 198 19.33 30.67 15.11
CA VAL A 198 18.97 32.09 15.31
C VAL A 198 19.07 32.88 14.00
N LYS A 199 20.07 32.63 13.15
CA LYS A 199 20.18 33.25 11.81
C LYS A 199 19.06 32.81 10.87
N ALA A 200 18.64 31.56 10.92
CA ALA A 200 17.53 31.03 10.12
C ALA A 200 16.19 31.66 10.50
N ILE A 201 15.97 31.90 11.80
CA ILE A 201 14.78 32.59 12.33
C ILE A 201 14.82 34.08 11.96
N MET A 202 15.97 34.75 12.13
CA MET A 202 16.11 36.19 11.90
C MET A 202 15.99 36.62 10.42
N ALA A 203 16.27 35.73 9.46
CA ALA A 203 16.11 36.04 8.04
C ALA A 203 14.64 36.30 7.61
N PHE A 204 13.68 35.80 8.39
CA PHE A 204 12.24 35.91 8.11
C PHE A 204 11.46 36.44 9.32
N GLU A 205 11.99 37.43 10.06
CA GLU A 205 11.30 38.04 11.21
C GLU A 205 9.86 38.50 10.89
N LYS A 206 9.57 38.88 9.64
CA LYS A 206 8.23 39.31 9.19
C LYS A 206 7.45 38.23 8.42
N GLY A 207 7.99 37.02 8.31
CA GLY A 207 7.50 35.98 7.39
C GLY A 207 7.67 36.33 5.91
N ARG A 208 7.29 35.41 5.03
CA ARG A 208 7.26 35.56 3.58
C ARG A 208 6.00 34.90 3.04
N LYS A 209 5.26 35.60 2.18
CA LYS A 209 4.11 35.04 1.46
C LYS A 209 4.56 34.49 0.11
N PHE A 210 3.74 33.62 -0.45
CA PHE A 210 3.83 33.26 -1.87
C PHE A 210 3.80 34.51 -2.76
N SER A 211 4.53 34.43 -3.86
CA SER A 211 4.79 35.53 -4.79
C SER A 211 4.52 35.16 -6.24
N ALA A 212 4.55 33.86 -6.56
CA ALA A 212 4.14 33.36 -7.86
C ALA A 212 2.63 33.52 -8.00
N SER A 213 2.20 33.96 -9.17
CA SER A 213 0.78 33.98 -9.51
C SER A 213 0.59 33.52 -10.95
N THR A 214 -0.44 32.70 -11.16
CA THR A 214 -0.87 32.35 -12.50
C THR A 214 -1.22 33.61 -13.29
N SER A 215 -0.80 33.69 -14.56
CA SER A 215 -1.01 34.88 -15.38
C SER A 215 -2.49 35.25 -15.48
N VAL A 216 -2.81 36.56 -15.51
CA VAL A 216 -4.19 37.07 -15.55
C VAL A 216 -4.98 36.46 -16.70
N HIS A 217 -4.33 36.29 -17.87
CA HIS A 217 -4.94 35.65 -19.03
C HIS A 217 -5.30 34.18 -18.76
N ARG A 218 -4.38 33.41 -18.16
CA ARG A 218 -4.63 32.00 -17.81
C ARG A 218 -5.71 31.89 -16.73
N LYS A 219 -5.68 32.72 -15.68
CA LYS A 219 -6.72 32.76 -14.65
C LYS A 219 -8.10 32.99 -15.27
N ARG A 220 -8.24 34.03 -16.11
CA ARG A 220 -9.51 34.33 -16.80
C ARG A 220 -9.99 33.16 -17.67
N LYS A 221 -9.08 32.55 -18.43
CA LYS A 221 -9.40 31.38 -19.28
C LYS A 221 -9.90 30.21 -18.43
N MET A 222 -9.18 29.87 -17.36
CA MET A 222 -9.55 28.75 -16.49
C MET A 222 -10.86 29.01 -15.74
N SER A 223 -11.08 30.24 -15.21
CA SER A 223 -12.36 30.61 -14.60
C SER A 223 -13.53 30.48 -15.57
N THR A 224 -13.34 30.90 -16.84
CA THR A 224 -14.38 30.73 -17.88
C THR A 224 -14.66 29.25 -18.16
N LEU A 225 -13.65 28.38 -18.11
CA LEU A 225 -13.85 26.92 -18.26
C LEU A 225 -14.60 26.34 -17.07
N VAL A 226 -14.27 26.73 -15.83
CA VAL A 226 -15.03 26.32 -14.63
C VAL A 226 -16.51 26.69 -14.77
N GLU A 227 -16.80 27.92 -15.22
CA GLU A 227 -18.19 28.40 -15.39
C GLU A 227 -18.96 27.63 -16.47
N LYS A 228 -18.29 27.20 -17.56
CA LYS A 228 -18.95 26.56 -18.71
C LYS A 228 -19.01 25.05 -18.63
N GLU A 229 -17.94 24.43 -18.16
CA GLU A 229 -17.69 22.98 -18.22
C GLU A 229 -17.60 22.34 -16.83
N GLY A 230 -17.78 23.14 -15.77
CA GLY A 230 -17.70 22.69 -14.39
C GLY A 230 -16.27 22.35 -13.95
N ALA A 231 -16.15 21.61 -12.85
CA ALA A 231 -14.85 21.26 -12.25
C ALA A 231 -13.95 20.40 -13.14
N PHE A 232 -14.50 19.77 -14.19
CA PHE A 232 -13.78 18.81 -15.06
C PHE A 232 -13.13 19.50 -16.28
N GLY A 233 -13.47 20.76 -16.54
CA GLY A 233 -12.95 21.54 -17.67
C GLY A 233 -11.48 21.99 -17.50
N PRO A 234 -11.08 22.57 -16.35
CA PRO A 234 -9.75 23.12 -16.19
C PRO A 234 -8.62 22.09 -16.19
N ALA A 235 -7.58 22.35 -16.98
CA ALA A 235 -6.31 21.63 -16.90
C ALA A 235 -5.46 22.20 -15.76
N LEU A 236 -5.32 21.43 -14.67
CA LEU A 236 -4.51 21.80 -13.51
C LEU A 236 -3.03 21.49 -13.74
N ASN A 237 -2.14 22.37 -13.26
CA ASN A 237 -0.71 22.08 -13.21
C ASN A 237 -0.42 21.13 -12.05
N THR A 238 0.27 20.03 -12.32
CA THR A 238 0.72 19.13 -11.27
C THR A 238 1.99 19.66 -10.62
N LEU A 239 1.98 19.75 -9.29
CA LEU A 239 3.09 20.29 -8.48
C LEU A 239 3.42 19.36 -7.31
N TYR A 240 4.53 19.64 -6.65
CA TYR A 240 4.98 18.98 -5.43
C TYR A 240 5.20 20.00 -4.33
N LEU A 241 4.95 19.57 -3.10
CA LEU A 241 5.09 20.38 -1.91
C LEU A 241 6.26 19.86 -1.06
N GLY A 242 7.04 20.78 -0.53
CA GLY A 242 8.00 20.52 0.54
C GLY A 242 7.58 21.30 1.77
N ILE A 243 7.55 20.64 2.92
CA ILE A 243 7.11 21.22 4.18
C ILE A 243 8.22 21.04 5.20
N SER A 244 8.57 22.11 5.91
CA SER A 244 9.39 22.00 7.12
C SER A 244 8.89 22.94 8.20
N ALA A 245 9.12 22.58 9.46
CA ALA A 245 8.85 23.45 10.59
C ALA A 245 9.96 23.33 11.63
N VAL A 246 10.27 24.45 12.27
CA VAL A 246 11.20 24.53 13.41
C VAL A 246 10.57 25.38 14.51
N PHE A 247 10.82 25.06 15.77
CA PHE A 247 10.43 25.93 16.88
C PHE A 247 11.41 27.11 16.98
N ALA A 248 10.87 28.32 16.99
CA ALA A 248 11.65 29.52 17.35
C ALA A 248 11.81 29.63 18.86
N ASP A 249 10.77 29.24 19.60
CA ASP A 249 10.68 29.13 21.05
C ASP A 249 9.58 28.10 21.40
N ASP A 250 9.30 27.91 22.69
CA ASP A 250 8.29 26.95 23.19
C ASP A 250 6.86 27.27 22.71
N HIS A 251 6.65 28.45 22.14
CA HIS A 251 5.35 29.02 21.84
C HIS A 251 5.17 29.33 20.35
N THR A 252 6.21 29.21 19.53
CA THR A 252 6.17 29.65 18.13
C THR A 252 6.81 28.64 17.20
N ALA A 253 6.04 28.14 16.23
CA ALA A 253 6.54 27.35 15.12
C ALA A 253 6.76 28.22 13.88
N VAL A 254 7.94 28.15 13.29
CA VAL A 254 8.23 28.72 11.97
C VAL A 254 8.02 27.62 10.94
N VAL A 255 6.97 27.75 10.13
CA VAL A 255 6.59 26.80 9.08
C VAL A 255 6.99 27.36 7.72
N ALA A 256 7.64 26.54 6.90
CA ALA A 256 7.94 26.87 5.51
C ALA A 256 7.31 25.87 4.55
N LEU A 257 6.77 26.42 3.46
CA LEU A 257 6.22 25.67 2.33
C LEU A 257 7.03 26.01 1.09
N ALA A 258 7.56 25.00 0.41
CA ALA A 258 8.29 25.13 -0.85
C ALA A 258 7.52 24.41 -1.96
N ILE A 259 7.24 25.10 -3.05
CA ILE A 259 6.43 24.61 -4.16
C ILE A 259 7.34 24.34 -5.34
N HIS A 260 7.29 23.11 -5.84
CA HIS A 260 8.13 22.65 -6.93
C HIS A 260 7.28 22.13 -8.08
N ASP A 261 7.75 22.32 -9.31
CA ASP A 261 7.41 21.39 -10.38
C ASP A 261 8.34 20.16 -10.29
N THR A 262 8.68 19.47 -11.38
CA THR A 262 9.62 18.34 -11.31
C THR A 262 11.09 18.75 -11.30
N VAL A 263 11.41 20.04 -11.50
CA VAL A 263 12.76 20.55 -11.76
C VAL A 263 13.11 21.78 -10.90
N TYR A 264 12.20 22.75 -10.79
CA TYR A 264 12.42 24.08 -10.26
C TYR A 264 11.56 24.38 -9.05
N LEU A 265 12.15 25.13 -8.12
CA LEU A 265 11.42 25.84 -7.08
C LEU A 265 10.60 26.96 -7.75
N ILE A 266 9.28 26.81 -7.71
CA ILE A 266 8.33 27.75 -8.29
C ILE A 266 8.01 28.89 -7.32
N ASP A 267 7.80 28.55 -6.04
CA ASP A 267 7.49 29.53 -5.01
C ASP A 267 7.78 28.99 -3.61
N PHE A 268 7.77 29.87 -2.60
CA PHE A 268 7.82 29.44 -1.21
C PHE A 268 7.19 30.47 -0.26
N SER A 269 6.74 30.00 0.90
CA SER A 269 6.26 30.84 2.00
C SER A 269 6.93 30.44 3.31
N VAL A 270 7.00 31.39 4.23
CA VAL A 270 7.50 31.20 5.60
C VAL A 270 6.57 31.95 6.55
N LYS A 271 6.01 31.25 7.54
CA LYS A 271 5.04 31.80 8.47
C LYS A 271 5.40 31.42 9.91
N HIS A 272 5.29 32.39 10.81
CA HIS A 272 5.33 32.17 12.25
C HIS A 272 3.91 31.87 12.73
N ILE A 273 3.75 30.74 13.41
CA ILE A 273 2.51 30.27 14.01
C ILE A 273 2.70 30.29 15.52
N VAL A 274 1.90 31.09 16.21
CA VAL A 274 1.87 31.14 17.67
C VAL A 274 1.00 29.98 18.17
N LEU A 275 1.54 29.20 19.09
CA LEU A 275 0.99 27.97 19.66
C LEU A 275 0.44 28.17 21.07
N ASP A 276 0.46 29.40 21.59
CA ASP A 276 0.04 29.76 22.97
C ASP A 276 -1.38 29.29 23.34
N ASP A 277 -2.28 29.18 22.37
CA ASP A 277 -3.66 28.74 22.58
C ASP A 277 -3.84 27.21 22.44
N ALA A 278 -2.84 26.48 21.94
CA ALA A 278 -2.90 25.02 21.68
C ALA A 278 -2.82 24.15 22.95
N LEU A 279 -2.60 24.77 24.12
CA LEU A 279 -2.73 24.08 25.42
C LEU A 279 -4.19 23.88 25.86
N LYS A 280 -5.17 24.36 25.08
CA LYS A 280 -6.60 24.11 25.29
C LYS A 280 -7.21 23.42 24.07
N LEU A 281 -7.48 22.13 24.21
CA LEU A 281 -8.08 21.20 23.22
C LEU A 281 -7.11 20.81 22.09
N GLY A 282 -7.11 19.53 21.73
CA GLY A 282 -6.22 18.87 20.75
C GLY A 282 -6.29 19.36 19.29
N ASP A 283 -6.21 20.67 19.07
CA ASP A 283 -6.18 21.33 17.77
C ASP A 283 -4.75 21.33 17.20
N ASP A 284 -4.60 20.87 15.96
CA ASP A 284 -3.31 20.82 15.25
C ASP A 284 -3.16 22.09 14.38
N LEU A 285 -2.82 23.22 15.02
CA LEU A 285 -2.74 24.54 14.37
C LEU A 285 -1.76 24.58 13.19
N ILE A 286 -0.70 23.77 13.25
CA ILE A 286 0.26 23.62 12.15
C ILE A 286 -0.43 22.96 10.96
N ALA A 287 -1.15 21.85 11.18
CA ALA A 287 -1.93 21.21 10.13
C ALA A 287 -3.01 22.15 9.58
N ASP A 288 -3.76 22.84 10.43
CA ASP A 288 -4.80 23.79 10.01
C ASP A 288 -4.24 24.88 9.10
N TYR A 289 -3.12 25.49 9.48
CA TYR A 289 -2.48 26.49 8.64
C TYR A 289 -2.04 25.91 7.29
N ILE A 290 -1.35 24.76 7.30
CA ILE A 290 -0.81 24.16 6.09
C ILE A 290 -1.92 23.75 5.13
N ILE A 291 -2.95 23.06 5.61
CA ILE A 291 -4.07 22.61 4.78
C ILE A 291 -4.76 23.81 4.11
N ASN A 292 -5.10 24.84 4.90
CA ASN A 292 -5.75 26.05 4.37
C ASN A 292 -4.87 26.79 3.35
N GLU A 293 -3.57 26.93 3.62
CA GLU A 293 -2.67 27.66 2.73
C GLU A 293 -2.40 26.89 1.42
N VAL A 294 -2.33 25.56 1.49
CA VAL A 294 -2.15 24.68 0.32
C VAL A 294 -3.41 24.68 -0.55
N GLU A 295 -4.59 24.47 0.03
CA GLU A 295 -5.87 24.50 -0.70
C GLU A 295 -6.07 25.85 -1.39
N LYS A 296 -5.76 26.95 -0.68
CA LYS A 296 -5.80 28.29 -1.26
C LYS A 296 -4.85 28.41 -2.45
N TYR A 297 -3.63 27.91 -2.33
CA TYR A 297 -2.65 27.98 -3.42
C TYR A 297 -3.12 27.18 -4.66
N GLU A 298 -3.69 25.99 -4.47
CA GLU A 298 -4.24 25.16 -5.55
C GLU A 298 -5.31 25.91 -6.35
N HIS A 299 -6.28 26.50 -5.66
CA HIS A 299 -7.36 27.26 -6.29
C HIS A 299 -6.86 28.55 -6.96
N GLU A 300 -6.02 29.34 -6.29
CA GLU A 300 -5.53 30.61 -6.84
C GLU A 300 -4.63 30.44 -8.05
N ASN A 301 -3.96 29.28 -8.17
CA ASN A 301 -2.97 29.00 -9.22
C ASN A 301 -3.40 27.94 -10.23
N PHE A 302 -4.58 27.32 -10.07
CA PHE A 302 -5.04 26.19 -10.88
C PHE A 302 -4.02 25.05 -10.88
N ALA A 303 -3.66 24.61 -9.67
CA ALA A 303 -2.68 23.56 -9.43
C ALA A 303 -3.30 22.37 -8.70
N LYS A 304 -2.63 21.23 -8.82
CA LYS A 304 -2.88 20.01 -8.05
C LYS A 304 -1.56 19.52 -7.48
N PHE A 305 -1.45 19.44 -6.16
CA PHE A 305 -0.31 18.82 -5.52
C PHE A 305 -0.44 17.30 -5.54
N ILE A 306 0.60 16.61 -6.03
CA ILE A 306 0.63 15.15 -6.12
C ILE A 306 1.21 14.52 -4.85
N GLY A 307 2.26 15.13 -4.32
CA GLY A 307 2.95 14.64 -3.12
C GLY A 307 3.52 15.78 -2.29
N ALA A 308 3.63 15.52 -0.99
CA ALA A 308 4.21 16.43 -0.01
C ALA A 308 5.36 15.75 0.74
N GLY A 309 6.58 16.28 0.62
CA GLY A 309 7.71 15.86 1.42
C GLY A 309 7.74 16.58 2.75
N LEU A 310 8.00 15.85 3.84
CA LEU A 310 8.16 16.46 5.16
C LEU A 310 9.16 15.71 6.05
N PRO A 311 9.83 16.37 7.01
CA PRO A 311 10.73 15.71 7.93
C PRO A 311 9.95 14.95 8.99
N THR A 312 10.57 13.89 9.54
CA THR A 312 9.98 13.09 10.62
C THR A 312 9.67 13.93 11.87
N THR A 313 10.46 14.97 12.14
CA THR A 313 10.22 15.90 13.25
C THR A 313 8.87 16.61 13.12
N LEU A 314 8.53 17.11 11.94
CA LEU A 314 7.24 17.77 11.69
C LEU A 314 6.07 16.79 11.88
N LYS A 315 6.21 15.54 11.45
CA LYS A 315 5.18 14.52 11.71
C LYS A 315 4.89 14.33 13.21
N TYR A 316 5.90 14.46 14.07
CA TYR A 316 5.69 14.40 15.52
C TYR A 316 5.07 15.68 16.08
N MET A 317 5.43 16.84 15.53
CA MET A 317 4.87 18.15 15.93
C MET A 317 3.42 18.32 15.50
N SER A 318 3.04 17.71 14.38
CA SER A 318 1.73 17.83 13.74
C SER A 318 1.23 16.43 13.32
N PRO A 319 0.74 15.62 14.29
CA PRO A 319 0.43 14.21 14.08
C PRO A 319 -0.68 13.97 13.05
N ASN A 320 -1.57 14.95 12.83
CA ASN A 320 -2.71 14.81 11.94
C ASN A 320 -2.41 15.31 10.52
N LEU A 321 -1.36 16.11 10.31
CA LEU A 321 -1.05 16.74 9.02
C LEU A 321 -0.99 15.73 7.86
N CYS A 322 -0.28 14.61 8.04
CA CYS A 322 -0.15 13.63 6.94
C CYS A 322 -1.50 13.05 6.53
N SER A 323 -2.32 12.62 7.49
CA SER A 323 -3.65 12.08 7.16
C SER A 323 -4.57 13.13 6.54
N ARG A 324 -4.46 14.39 6.94
CA ARG A 324 -5.26 15.47 6.36
C ARG A 324 -4.83 15.81 4.93
N LEU A 325 -3.52 15.86 4.67
CA LEU A 325 -2.99 15.99 3.30
C LEU A 325 -3.57 14.91 2.38
N TRP A 326 -3.64 13.66 2.86
CA TRP A 326 -4.18 12.54 2.09
C TRP A 326 -5.71 12.57 1.94
N LEU A 327 -6.44 12.73 3.05
CA LEU A 327 -7.89 12.57 3.08
C LEU A 327 -8.64 13.84 2.65
N GLU A 328 -8.11 15.03 2.91
CA GLU A 328 -8.77 16.30 2.57
C GLU A 328 -8.32 16.85 1.22
N LEU A 329 -7.02 16.75 0.90
CA LEU A 329 -6.43 17.37 -0.28
C LEU A 329 -5.89 16.38 -1.32
N ASP A 330 -6.02 15.07 -1.07
CA ASP A 330 -5.54 14.03 -1.98
C ASP A 330 -4.05 14.20 -2.38
N ILE A 331 -3.22 14.55 -1.39
CA ILE A 331 -1.77 14.71 -1.53
C ILE A 331 -1.11 13.55 -0.80
N VAL A 332 -0.19 12.82 -1.45
CA VAL A 332 0.55 11.72 -0.80
C VAL A 332 1.68 12.27 0.09
N PRO A 333 1.61 12.12 1.43
CA PRO A 333 2.64 12.63 2.34
C PRO A 333 3.83 11.67 2.45
N ILE A 334 5.01 12.06 1.98
CA ILE A 334 6.26 11.30 2.11
C ILE A 334 7.08 11.85 3.28
N VAL A 335 7.08 11.12 4.38
CA VAL A 335 7.89 11.45 5.56
C VAL A 335 9.30 10.91 5.40
N MET A 336 10.27 11.77 5.60
CA MET A 336 11.68 11.44 5.43
C MET A 336 12.46 11.77 6.70
N ARG A 337 13.48 10.96 6.98
CA ARG A 337 14.50 11.37 7.95
C ARG A 337 15.43 12.36 7.26
N PRO A 338 15.76 13.47 7.92
CA PRO A 338 16.51 14.50 7.23
C PRO A 338 17.90 14.09 6.74
N ASP A 339 18.55 13.09 7.35
CA ASP A 339 19.87 12.55 6.96
C ASP A 339 20.10 11.07 7.40
N ASP A 340 21.11 10.41 6.81
CA ASP A 340 21.60 9.06 7.14
C ASP A 340 22.34 9.02 8.51
N GLU A 341 22.12 7.95 9.29
CA GLU A 341 22.63 7.73 10.66
C GLU A 341 24.18 7.70 10.81
N HIS A 342 24.95 7.95 9.75
CA HIS A 342 26.40 7.69 9.68
C HIS A 342 27.30 8.95 9.72
N LYS A 343 26.78 10.15 10.06
CA LYS A 343 27.61 11.37 10.15
C LYS A 343 27.36 12.14 11.44
N GLU A 344 28.43 12.41 12.19
CA GLU A 344 28.44 13.10 13.50
C GLU A 344 27.97 14.58 13.47
N LYS A 345 27.78 15.15 12.26
CA LYS A 345 27.15 16.46 12.06
C LYS A 345 26.24 16.39 10.83
N THR A 346 24.94 16.54 11.07
CA THR A 346 23.93 16.60 10.02
C THR A 346 23.90 17.99 9.40
N PHE A 347 24.12 18.08 8.08
CA PHE A 347 24.04 19.34 7.32
C PHE A 347 22.62 19.92 7.40
N TRP A 348 21.63 19.12 7.77
CA TRP A 348 20.26 19.53 8.05
C TRP A 348 20.13 20.67 9.07
N ASP A 349 20.82 20.60 10.20
CA ASP A 349 20.64 21.54 11.31
C ASP A 349 21.22 22.93 11.02
N VAL A 350 22.01 23.04 9.95
CA VAL A 350 22.59 24.30 9.47
C VAL A 350 21.65 24.98 8.46
N LYS A 351 20.75 24.24 7.81
CA LYS A 351 19.86 24.78 6.79
C LYS A 351 18.78 25.67 7.38
N ARG A 352 18.42 26.71 6.65
CA ARG A 352 17.24 27.53 6.95
C ARG A 352 15.96 26.73 6.68
N VAL A 353 14.86 27.10 7.33
CA VAL A 353 13.60 26.34 7.26
C VAL A 353 13.03 26.27 5.83
N ASP A 354 13.22 27.31 5.01
CA ASP A 354 12.88 27.34 3.59
C ASP A 354 13.75 26.37 2.76
N GLU A 355 15.04 26.29 3.05
CA GLU A 355 15.96 25.34 2.39
C GLU A 355 15.68 23.89 2.79
N GLN A 356 15.21 23.68 4.03
CA GLN A 356 14.72 22.39 4.49
C GLN A 356 13.46 21.99 3.72
N ALA A 357 12.48 22.90 3.59
CA ALA A 357 11.26 22.67 2.82
C ALA A 357 11.59 22.37 1.34
N ASP A 358 12.44 23.17 0.70
CA ASP A 358 12.93 22.91 -0.67
C ASP A 358 13.55 21.51 -0.81
N SER A 359 14.41 21.14 0.14
CA SER A 359 15.03 19.81 0.17
C SER A 359 14.01 18.69 0.32
N MET A 360 12.91 18.91 1.05
CA MET A 360 11.84 17.93 1.20
C MET A 360 11.02 17.79 -0.08
N ALA A 361 10.72 18.89 -0.78
CA ALA A 361 10.04 18.83 -2.09
C ALA A 361 10.85 17.98 -3.09
N ARG A 362 12.14 18.29 -3.24
CA ARG A 362 13.03 17.56 -4.16
C ARG A 362 13.17 16.08 -3.83
N LYS A 363 13.32 15.73 -2.55
CA LYS A 363 13.37 14.32 -2.13
C LYS A 363 12.01 13.62 -2.30
N CYS A 364 10.89 14.33 -2.16
CA CYS A 364 9.54 13.79 -2.39
C CYS A 364 9.36 13.38 -3.85
N ILE A 365 9.72 14.26 -4.81
CA ILE A 365 9.60 14.03 -6.26
C ILE A 365 10.22 12.71 -6.69
N MET A 366 11.35 12.32 -6.10
CA MET A 366 12.07 11.07 -6.41
C MET A 366 11.27 9.79 -6.11
N ASN A 367 10.12 9.88 -5.44
CA ASN A 367 9.26 8.75 -5.13
C ASN A 367 8.16 8.53 -6.16
N PHE A 368 8.02 9.39 -7.16
CA PHE A 368 6.93 9.33 -8.13
C PHE A 368 7.46 9.04 -9.53
N GLY A 369 6.77 8.17 -10.25
CA GLY A 369 7.07 7.86 -11.64
C GLY A 369 6.40 8.85 -12.61
N PRO A 370 6.57 8.67 -13.93
CA PRO A 370 5.90 9.48 -14.96
C PRO A 370 4.38 9.50 -14.85
N SER A 371 3.79 8.42 -14.31
CA SER A 371 2.34 8.31 -14.07
C SER A 371 1.86 9.07 -12.84
N LEU A 372 2.74 9.80 -12.12
CA LEU A 372 2.41 10.57 -10.91
C LEU A 372 1.86 9.73 -9.75
N VAL A 373 2.11 8.42 -9.78
CA VAL A 373 1.82 7.48 -8.70
C VAL A 373 3.14 7.16 -7.99
N PRO A 374 3.15 6.97 -6.66
CA PRO A 374 4.32 6.49 -5.94
C PRO A 374 4.89 5.21 -6.55
N ILE A 375 6.21 5.17 -6.74
CA ILE A 375 6.92 4.03 -7.32
C ILE A 375 6.80 2.86 -6.35
N LEU A 376 6.14 1.80 -6.79
CA LEU A 376 6.10 0.55 -6.06
C LEU A 376 7.47 -0.13 -6.09
N GLN A 377 7.98 -0.48 -4.92
CA GLN A 377 9.27 -1.14 -4.77
C GLN A 377 9.12 -2.51 -4.13
N VAL A 378 9.94 -3.45 -4.60
CA VAL A 378 10.13 -4.77 -3.98
C VAL A 378 11.56 -4.80 -3.47
N GLY A 379 11.68 -4.90 -2.14
CA GLY A 379 12.94 -4.92 -1.44
C GLY A 379 13.62 -6.29 -1.45
N TRP A 380 14.66 -6.40 -0.63
CA TRP A 380 15.38 -7.66 -0.41
C TRP A 380 14.43 -8.80 -0.04
N ARG A 381 14.71 -10.01 -0.54
CA ARG A 381 13.88 -11.22 -0.39
C ARG A 381 12.45 -11.12 -0.93
N GLY A 382 12.17 -10.14 -1.78
CA GLY A 382 10.84 -9.98 -2.33
C GLY A 382 9.87 -9.28 -1.38
N ILE A 383 10.35 -8.60 -0.34
CA ILE A 383 9.48 -7.83 0.57
C ILE A 383 8.82 -6.70 -0.20
N VAL A 384 7.48 -6.65 -0.19
CA VAL A 384 6.77 -5.52 -0.79
C VAL A 384 6.93 -4.30 0.11
N GLN A 385 7.47 -3.22 -0.44
CA GLN A 385 7.66 -1.96 0.28
C GLN A 385 6.37 -1.13 0.27
N THR A 386 5.32 -1.66 0.90
CA THR A 386 4.02 -0.99 1.09
C THR A 386 4.23 0.45 1.56
N ASP A 387 3.48 1.39 0.98
CA ASP A 387 3.54 2.81 1.30
C ASP A 387 4.95 3.41 1.22
N ALA A 388 5.69 3.08 0.14
CA ALA A 388 7.08 3.50 -0.06
C ALA A 388 7.99 3.11 1.12
N ALA A 389 7.86 1.86 1.58
CA ALA A 389 8.48 1.33 2.81
C ALA A 389 8.03 2.08 4.07
N PHE A 390 6.72 2.29 4.21
CA PHE A 390 6.07 3.01 5.31
C PHE A 390 6.52 4.47 5.47
N ARG A 391 7.07 5.08 4.42
CA ARG A 391 7.35 6.53 4.39
C ARG A 391 6.13 7.34 3.99
N ALA A 392 5.21 6.75 3.21
CA ALA A 392 3.94 7.37 2.89
C ALA A 392 2.97 7.20 4.08
N HIS A 393 2.81 8.23 4.90
CA HIS A 393 1.96 8.18 6.09
C HIS A 393 0.53 8.60 5.77
N LEU A 394 -0.25 7.71 5.16
CA LEU A 394 -1.58 8.05 4.62
C LEU A 394 -2.66 8.24 5.70
N THR A 395 -2.65 7.41 6.74
CA THR A 395 -3.74 7.34 7.74
C THR A 395 -3.21 7.21 9.16
N THR A 396 -4.06 7.54 10.13
CA THR A 396 -3.83 7.33 11.56
C THR A 396 -4.69 6.19 12.10
N VAL A 397 -4.37 5.76 13.32
CA VAL A 397 -5.20 4.81 14.08
C VAL A 397 -6.63 5.32 14.24
N GLN A 398 -6.79 6.62 14.51
CA GLN A 398 -8.11 7.22 14.72
C GLN A 398 -8.93 7.16 13.44
N ASN A 399 -8.34 7.46 12.27
CA ASN A 399 -9.07 7.37 11.00
C ASN A 399 -9.67 5.98 10.76
N HIS A 400 -8.94 4.90 11.06
CA HIS A 400 -9.49 3.54 10.94
C HIS A 400 -10.53 3.20 12.00
N LYS A 401 -10.40 3.76 13.22
CA LYS A 401 -11.40 3.59 14.26
C LYS A 401 -12.75 4.22 13.86
N ASP A 402 -12.70 5.34 13.17
CA ASP A 402 -13.88 6.09 12.73
C ASP A 402 -14.64 5.41 11.57
N THR A 403 -14.04 4.43 10.88
CA THR A 403 -14.71 3.69 9.79
C THR A 403 -15.52 2.48 10.24
N CYS A 404 -15.52 2.15 11.54
CA CYS A 404 -16.20 0.97 12.06
C CYS A 404 -16.88 1.20 13.40
N SER A 405 -17.73 0.25 13.81
CA SER A 405 -18.37 0.31 15.11
C SER A 405 -17.37 0.08 16.24
N HIS A 406 -17.70 0.60 17.44
CA HIS A 406 -16.89 0.38 18.63
C HIS A 406 -16.65 -1.12 18.90
N ALA A 407 -17.68 -1.95 18.77
CA ALA A 407 -17.57 -3.39 19.01
C ALA A 407 -16.61 -4.08 18.02
N THR A 408 -16.66 -3.71 16.73
CA THR A 408 -15.72 -4.21 15.71
C THR A 408 -14.28 -3.81 16.06
N TRP A 409 -14.08 -2.55 16.44
CA TRP A 409 -12.77 -2.03 16.81
C TRP A 409 -12.18 -2.74 18.03
N GLU A 410 -12.94 -2.89 19.13
CA GLU A 410 -12.48 -3.56 20.34
C GLU A 410 -12.18 -5.05 20.11
N THR A 411 -12.98 -5.71 19.27
CA THR A 411 -12.73 -7.11 18.87
C THR A 411 -11.41 -7.23 18.11
N MET A 412 -11.20 -6.40 17.08
CA MET A 412 -9.94 -6.36 16.34
C MET A 412 -8.75 -6.07 17.26
N LEU A 413 -8.89 -5.07 18.14
CA LEU A 413 -7.83 -4.67 19.07
C LEU A 413 -7.47 -5.78 20.05
N THR A 414 -8.45 -6.58 20.47
CA THR A 414 -8.22 -7.76 21.32
C THR A 414 -7.28 -8.76 20.63
N TYR A 415 -7.54 -9.09 19.37
CA TYR A 415 -6.69 -10.02 18.62
C TYR A 415 -5.32 -9.40 18.29
N ALA A 416 -5.27 -8.13 17.89
CA ALA A 416 -4.01 -7.43 17.65
C ALA A 416 -3.13 -7.39 18.91
N LYS A 417 -3.71 -7.11 20.09
CA LYS A 417 -3.01 -7.16 21.39
C LYS A 417 -2.41 -8.55 21.66
N LYS A 418 -3.17 -9.62 21.41
CA LYS A 418 -2.71 -11.00 21.59
C LYS A 418 -1.55 -11.35 20.65
N LEU A 419 -1.66 -11.00 19.36
CA LEU A 419 -0.60 -11.21 18.38
C LEU A 419 0.71 -10.51 18.80
N ARG A 420 0.62 -9.26 19.26
CA ARG A 420 1.78 -8.51 19.76
C ARG A 420 2.39 -9.10 21.02
N ALA A 421 1.56 -9.42 22.03
CA ALA A 421 2.02 -9.96 23.30
C ALA A 421 2.76 -11.29 23.10
N ASN A 422 2.28 -12.11 22.18
CA ASN A 422 2.89 -13.39 21.81
C ASN A 422 3.97 -13.25 20.73
N LYS A 423 4.27 -12.02 20.26
CA LYS A 423 5.27 -11.71 19.22
C LYS A 423 5.11 -12.54 17.94
N ILE A 424 3.86 -12.78 17.53
CA ILE A 424 3.53 -13.59 16.36
C ILE A 424 3.91 -12.85 15.08
N LYS A 425 4.72 -13.52 14.25
CA LYS A 425 5.14 -13.09 12.92
C LYS A 425 4.30 -13.77 11.85
N ILE A 426 3.70 -12.97 10.99
CA ILE A 426 2.84 -13.44 9.89
C ILE A 426 3.50 -13.10 8.56
N ALA A 427 3.65 -14.11 7.70
CA ALA A 427 4.17 -13.92 6.35
C ALA A 427 3.10 -14.23 5.29
N PHE A 428 2.76 -13.22 4.49
CA PHE A 428 1.93 -13.37 3.30
C PHE A 428 2.80 -13.57 2.08
N PHE A 429 2.40 -14.48 1.20
CA PHE A 429 3.05 -14.72 -0.08
C PHE A 429 2.01 -14.62 -1.19
N SER A 430 2.22 -13.70 -2.15
CA SER A 430 1.43 -13.61 -3.39
C SER A 430 2.34 -13.54 -4.62
N SER A 431 1.76 -13.57 -5.83
CA SER A 431 2.51 -13.60 -7.09
C SER A 431 2.99 -12.24 -7.60
N THR A 432 2.33 -11.15 -7.19
CA THR A 432 2.61 -9.79 -7.68
C THR A 432 2.35 -8.74 -6.61
N PRO A 433 3.19 -7.68 -6.50
CA PRO A 433 2.98 -6.57 -5.58
C PRO A 433 2.00 -5.51 -6.14
N GLN A 434 1.62 -5.63 -7.42
CA GLN A 434 0.80 -4.68 -8.16
C GLN A 434 -0.25 -5.40 -9.01
N GLY A 435 -1.42 -4.77 -9.14
CA GLY A 435 -2.48 -5.25 -10.02
C GLY A 435 -3.33 -6.37 -9.38
N GLY A 436 -4.59 -6.43 -9.80
CA GLY A 436 -5.59 -7.35 -9.26
C GLY A 436 -6.11 -6.97 -7.87
N GLY A 437 -7.23 -7.59 -7.46
CA GLY A 437 -7.85 -7.33 -6.15
C GLY A 437 -6.98 -7.71 -4.96
N VAL A 438 -6.11 -8.72 -5.10
CA VAL A 438 -5.26 -9.21 -4.00
C VAL A 438 -4.22 -8.18 -3.57
N ALA A 439 -3.50 -7.56 -4.51
CA ALA A 439 -2.48 -6.58 -4.19
C ALA A 439 -3.08 -5.36 -3.46
N LEU A 440 -4.24 -4.89 -3.89
CA LEU A 440 -4.99 -3.80 -3.24
C LEU A 440 -5.29 -4.13 -1.78
N MET A 441 -5.86 -5.31 -1.52
CA MET A 441 -6.15 -5.77 -0.16
C MET A 441 -4.90 -5.91 0.71
N ARG A 442 -3.77 -6.35 0.13
CA ARG A 442 -2.52 -6.57 0.87
C ARG A 442 -1.85 -5.26 1.26
N HIS A 443 -1.84 -4.25 0.40
CA HIS A 443 -1.33 -2.91 0.78
C HIS A 443 -2.11 -2.35 1.97
N ALA A 444 -3.44 -2.41 1.95
CA ALA A 444 -4.28 -1.96 3.05
C ALA A 444 -4.03 -2.75 4.35
N LEU A 445 -4.01 -4.09 4.27
CA LEU A 445 -3.80 -4.94 5.44
C LEU A 445 -2.42 -4.75 6.07
N VAL A 446 -1.36 -4.66 5.26
CA VAL A 446 0.02 -4.45 5.72
C VAL A 446 0.16 -3.08 6.39
N ARG A 447 -0.42 -2.02 5.79
CA ARG A 447 -0.49 -0.69 6.39
C ARG A 447 -1.18 -0.71 7.74
N PHE A 448 -2.36 -1.33 7.81
CA PHE A 448 -3.14 -1.39 9.04
C PHE A 448 -2.44 -2.21 10.13
N ALA A 449 -1.85 -3.36 9.76
CA ALA A 449 -1.05 -4.17 10.69
C ALA A 449 0.13 -3.38 11.26
N ARG A 450 0.81 -2.58 10.44
CA ARG A 450 1.89 -1.69 10.88
C ARG A 450 1.40 -0.64 11.88
N LEU A 451 0.25 0.00 11.62
CA LEU A 451 -0.36 0.96 12.57
C LEU A 451 -0.71 0.28 13.90
N MET A 452 -1.19 -0.96 13.84
CA MET A 452 -1.52 -1.77 15.03
C MET A 452 -0.30 -2.42 15.67
N GLY A 453 0.92 -2.24 15.14
CA GLY A 453 2.14 -2.86 15.65
C GLY A 453 2.16 -4.39 15.56
N VAL A 454 1.38 -4.98 14.66
CA VAL A 454 1.39 -6.43 14.38
C VAL A 454 2.50 -6.73 13.38
N ASP A 455 3.31 -7.76 13.63
CA ASP A 455 4.40 -8.17 12.75
C ASP A 455 3.83 -9.00 11.58
N LEU A 456 3.49 -8.28 10.51
CA LEU A 456 2.95 -8.84 9.28
C LEU A 456 3.78 -8.32 8.12
N THR A 457 4.42 -9.25 7.40
CA THR A 457 5.23 -8.93 6.22
C THR A 457 4.67 -9.65 4.98
N TRP A 458 4.68 -8.95 3.85
CA TRP A 458 4.23 -9.47 2.56
C TRP A 458 5.40 -9.64 1.59
N TYR A 459 5.49 -10.82 1.01
CA TYR A 459 6.53 -11.24 0.08
C TYR A 459 5.95 -11.59 -1.29
N VAL A 460 6.71 -11.28 -2.32
CA VAL A 460 6.43 -11.66 -3.71
C VAL A 460 7.68 -12.27 -4.35
N PRO A 461 7.53 -13.25 -5.25
CA PRO A 461 8.66 -13.85 -5.94
C PRO A 461 9.30 -12.86 -6.92
N LYS A 462 10.54 -13.15 -7.33
CA LYS A 462 11.16 -12.45 -8.44
C LYS A 462 10.33 -12.72 -9.72
N PRO A 463 9.96 -11.67 -10.47
CA PRO A 463 9.13 -11.82 -11.67
C PRO A 463 9.83 -12.67 -12.73
N ARG A 464 9.08 -13.57 -13.36
CA ARG A 464 9.49 -14.37 -14.51
C ARG A 464 8.38 -14.35 -15.56
N PRO A 465 8.42 -13.46 -16.57
CA PRO A 465 7.30 -13.20 -17.49
C PRO A 465 6.72 -14.47 -18.14
N GLY A 466 7.58 -15.41 -18.55
CA GLY A 466 7.14 -16.68 -19.13
C GLY A 466 6.27 -17.51 -18.18
N VAL A 467 6.60 -17.55 -16.88
CA VAL A 467 5.82 -18.29 -15.87
C VAL A 467 4.55 -17.52 -15.51
N PHE A 468 4.60 -16.19 -15.48
CA PHE A 468 3.41 -15.38 -15.21
C PHE A 468 2.28 -15.67 -16.22
N ARG A 469 2.60 -15.76 -17.51
CA ARG A 469 1.64 -16.15 -18.56
C ARG A 469 1.01 -17.51 -18.29
N ILE A 470 1.80 -18.50 -17.88
CA ILE A 470 1.30 -19.84 -17.53
C ILE A 470 0.36 -19.76 -16.33
N THR A 471 0.74 -19.02 -15.27
CA THR A 471 -0.10 -18.87 -14.08
C THR A 471 -1.42 -18.12 -14.37
N LYS A 472 -1.42 -17.17 -15.33
CA LYS A 472 -2.65 -16.53 -15.82
C LYS A 472 -3.55 -17.51 -16.57
N ASN A 473 -2.96 -18.40 -17.38
CA ASN A 473 -3.73 -19.46 -18.03
C ASN A 473 -4.34 -20.44 -17.01
N VAL A 474 -3.58 -20.83 -15.98
CA VAL A 474 -4.09 -21.63 -14.84
C VAL A 474 -5.30 -20.95 -14.20
N HIS A 475 -5.20 -19.65 -13.91
CA HIS A 475 -6.30 -18.85 -13.35
C HIS A 475 -7.55 -18.87 -14.25
N ASN A 476 -7.36 -18.59 -15.54
CA ASN A 476 -8.45 -18.53 -16.53
C ASN A 476 -9.13 -19.90 -16.72
N ILE A 477 -8.35 -20.98 -16.73
CA ILE A 477 -8.86 -22.35 -16.78
C ILE A 477 -9.77 -22.61 -15.57
N LEU A 478 -9.29 -22.37 -14.36
CA LEU A 478 -10.06 -22.62 -13.12
C LEU A 478 -11.36 -21.81 -13.04
N GLN A 479 -11.37 -20.60 -13.58
CA GLN A 479 -12.57 -19.76 -13.69
C GLN A 479 -13.53 -20.18 -14.81
N GLY A 480 -13.06 -21.01 -15.75
CA GLY A 480 -13.84 -21.41 -16.92
C GLY A 480 -13.99 -20.31 -17.98
N VAL A 481 -13.03 -19.38 -18.03
CA VAL A 481 -12.99 -18.28 -19.01
C VAL A 481 -11.92 -18.49 -20.10
N SER A 482 -11.20 -19.61 -20.06
CA SER A 482 -10.28 -20.04 -21.11
C SER A 482 -11.01 -20.74 -22.25
N HIS A 483 -10.32 -20.91 -23.39
CA HIS A 483 -10.79 -21.83 -24.44
C HIS A 483 -10.99 -23.24 -23.85
N PRO A 484 -12.06 -23.99 -24.21
CA PRO A 484 -12.35 -25.32 -23.62
C PRO A 484 -11.23 -26.34 -23.78
N ASP A 485 -10.43 -26.22 -24.84
CA ASP A 485 -9.32 -27.12 -25.14
C ASP A 485 -7.97 -26.61 -24.61
N GLN A 486 -7.92 -25.43 -24.01
CA GLN A 486 -6.68 -24.93 -23.41
C GLN A 486 -6.26 -25.86 -22.27
N ARG A 487 -5.01 -26.28 -22.28
CA ARG A 487 -4.37 -27.12 -21.25
C ARG A 487 -3.04 -26.49 -20.86
N ILE A 488 -2.51 -26.91 -19.71
CA ILE A 488 -1.15 -26.55 -19.28
C ILE A 488 -0.29 -27.80 -19.43
N SER A 489 0.78 -27.71 -20.21
CA SER A 489 1.63 -28.87 -20.48
C SER A 489 2.42 -29.31 -19.23
N PRO A 490 2.93 -30.56 -19.19
CA PRO A 490 3.82 -31.00 -18.11
C PRO A 490 5.05 -30.09 -17.95
N GLU A 491 5.62 -29.60 -19.05
CA GLU A 491 6.77 -28.69 -19.05
C GLU A 491 6.40 -27.32 -18.46
N GLU A 492 5.20 -26.82 -18.77
CA GLU A 492 4.68 -25.58 -18.18
C GLU A 492 4.40 -25.73 -16.68
N LYS A 493 3.85 -26.87 -16.25
CA LYS A 493 3.69 -27.20 -14.81
C LYS A 493 5.05 -27.28 -14.11
N GLN A 494 6.04 -27.90 -14.75
CA GLN A 494 7.40 -27.99 -14.23
C GLN A 494 8.05 -26.60 -14.12
N ALA A 495 7.83 -25.72 -15.10
CA ALA A 495 8.33 -24.35 -15.05
C ALA A 495 7.77 -23.54 -13.86
N ILE A 496 6.51 -23.78 -13.47
CA ILE A 496 5.93 -23.21 -12.23
C ILE A 496 6.64 -23.77 -11.00
N ILE A 497 6.81 -25.10 -10.93
CA ILE A 497 7.49 -25.77 -9.80
C ILE A 497 8.90 -25.21 -9.63
N ASP A 498 9.69 -25.18 -10.71
CA ASP A 498 11.08 -24.73 -10.69
C ASP A 498 11.19 -23.27 -10.25
N TRP A 499 10.29 -22.42 -10.75
CA TRP A 499 10.25 -21.01 -10.39
C TRP A 499 9.94 -20.80 -8.90
N ILE A 500 8.97 -21.53 -8.34
CA ILE A 500 8.67 -21.46 -6.91
C ILE A 500 9.86 -21.97 -6.10
N ALA A 501 10.43 -23.12 -6.48
CA ALA A 501 11.54 -23.74 -5.77
C ALA A 501 12.80 -22.85 -5.77
N GLU A 502 13.14 -22.21 -6.90
CA GLU A 502 14.25 -21.28 -7.00
C GLU A 502 14.05 -20.08 -6.05
N ASN A 503 12.87 -19.45 -6.09
CA ASN A 503 12.57 -18.32 -5.21
C ASN A 503 12.61 -18.71 -3.74
N ALA A 504 11.98 -19.84 -3.40
CA ALA A 504 11.91 -20.33 -2.04
C ALA A 504 13.30 -20.62 -1.48
N ASN A 505 14.11 -21.42 -2.18
CA ASN A 505 15.45 -21.81 -1.71
C ASN A 505 16.40 -20.61 -1.64
N ARG A 506 16.37 -19.72 -2.63
CA ARG A 506 17.28 -18.58 -2.70
C ARG A 506 16.95 -17.50 -1.68
N TYR A 507 15.68 -17.16 -1.51
CA TYR A 507 15.28 -15.97 -0.78
C TYR A 507 14.58 -16.26 0.55
N TRP A 508 13.77 -17.31 0.64
CA TRP A 508 12.84 -17.49 1.76
C TRP A 508 13.27 -18.55 2.76
N PHE A 509 13.96 -19.60 2.32
CA PHE A 509 14.58 -20.64 3.15
C PHE A 509 16.07 -20.38 3.43
N SER A 510 16.65 -19.31 2.87
CA SER A 510 18.00 -18.86 3.23
C SER A 510 18.05 -18.33 4.66
N GLU A 511 19.26 -18.20 5.23
CA GLU A 511 19.48 -17.81 6.63
C GLU A 511 18.77 -16.50 7.00
N GLY A 512 17.91 -16.53 8.04
CA GLY A 512 17.06 -15.39 8.44
C GLY A 512 15.91 -15.09 7.48
N GLY A 513 15.60 -15.98 6.54
CA GLY A 513 14.47 -15.87 5.64
C GLY A 513 13.13 -16.18 6.33
N PRO A 514 12.00 -15.67 5.80
CA PRO A 514 10.68 -15.82 6.43
C PRO A 514 10.18 -17.27 6.56
N LEU A 515 10.70 -18.20 5.75
CA LEU A 515 10.26 -19.60 5.76
C LEU A 515 11.18 -20.52 6.57
N ARG A 516 12.25 -20.00 7.20
CA ARG A 516 12.98 -20.69 8.27
C ARG A 516 12.04 -21.05 9.43
N SER A 517 12.52 -21.89 10.36
CA SER A 517 11.70 -22.22 11.52
C SER A 517 11.46 -20.97 12.38
N PRO A 518 10.36 -20.88 13.14
CA PRO A 518 10.11 -19.77 14.05
C PRO A 518 11.27 -19.53 15.05
N GLU A 519 11.92 -20.60 15.51
CA GLU A 519 13.06 -20.56 16.43
C GLU A 519 14.30 -19.88 15.81
N GLU A 520 14.45 -19.97 14.49
CA GLU A 520 15.49 -19.28 13.71
C GLU A 520 15.05 -17.88 13.25
N GLY A 521 13.91 -17.40 13.74
CA GLY A 521 13.38 -16.07 13.44
C GLY A 521 12.46 -16.00 12.23
N GLY A 522 12.09 -17.14 11.62
CA GLY A 522 11.08 -17.22 10.56
C GLY A 522 9.66 -16.87 11.04
N ALA A 523 8.69 -16.91 10.13
CA ALA A 523 7.30 -16.61 10.45
C ALA A 523 6.63 -17.76 11.23
N ASP A 524 5.82 -17.39 12.22
CA ASP A 524 4.97 -18.31 13.01
C ASP A 524 3.76 -18.78 12.21
N VAL A 525 3.20 -17.90 11.37
CA VAL A 525 2.04 -18.20 10.51
C VAL A 525 2.36 -17.81 9.09
N VAL A 526 2.12 -18.72 8.15
CA VAL A 526 2.32 -18.48 6.72
C VAL A 526 0.98 -18.49 5.99
N VAL A 527 0.75 -17.48 5.15
CA VAL A 527 -0.43 -17.37 4.29
C VAL A 527 0.00 -17.36 2.84
N ILE A 528 -0.51 -18.29 2.05
CA ILE A 528 -0.25 -18.40 0.61
C ILE A 528 -1.50 -17.95 -0.15
N ASP A 529 -1.37 -16.87 -0.90
CA ASP A 529 -2.44 -16.35 -1.75
C ASP A 529 -2.40 -16.98 -3.14
N ASP A 530 -3.58 -17.40 -3.58
CA ASP A 530 -3.92 -17.79 -4.94
C ASP A 530 -3.14 -19.00 -5.53
N PRO A 531 -3.60 -19.53 -6.68
CA PRO A 531 -3.04 -20.74 -7.29
C PRO A 531 -1.58 -20.68 -7.76
N GLN A 532 -0.93 -19.52 -7.74
CA GLN A 532 0.40 -19.38 -8.35
C GLN A 532 1.53 -19.94 -7.50
N MET A 533 1.34 -20.06 -6.17
CA MET A 533 2.41 -20.47 -5.25
C MET A 533 2.11 -21.61 -4.24
N PRO A 534 1.09 -22.46 -4.41
CA PRO A 534 0.82 -23.53 -3.44
C PRO A 534 1.96 -24.55 -3.34
N GLY A 535 2.89 -24.60 -4.31
CA GLY A 535 4.11 -25.41 -4.22
C GLY A 535 5.00 -25.10 -3.01
N LEU A 536 4.83 -23.93 -2.36
CA LEU A 536 5.51 -23.61 -1.10
C LEU A 536 5.03 -24.46 0.09
N ILE A 537 3.76 -24.86 0.10
CA ILE A 537 3.12 -25.56 1.23
C ILE A 537 3.86 -26.85 1.60
N PRO A 538 4.10 -27.81 0.67
CA PRO A 538 4.87 -29.02 1.00
C PRO A 538 6.31 -28.71 1.44
N MET A 539 6.97 -27.69 0.86
CA MET A 539 8.33 -27.30 1.26
C MET A 539 8.35 -26.80 2.71
N ILE A 540 7.36 -26.01 3.11
CA ILE A 540 7.19 -25.51 4.47
C ILE A 540 6.92 -26.66 5.44
N LYS A 541 5.93 -27.50 5.13
CA LYS A 541 5.54 -28.63 5.99
C LYS A 541 6.63 -29.68 6.14
N LYS A 542 7.56 -29.79 5.19
CA LYS A 542 8.75 -30.65 5.31
C LYS A 542 9.72 -30.19 6.41
N ILE A 543 9.87 -28.88 6.60
CA ILE A 543 10.81 -28.30 7.58
C ILE A 543 10.13 -28.09 8.93
N THR A 544 8.89 -27.59 8.90
CA THR A 544 8.08 -27.29 10.09
C THR A 544 6.68 -27.91 9.92
N PRO A 545 6.51 -29.21 10.20
CA PRO A 545 5.24 -29.91 9.98
C PRO A 545 4.05 -29.28 10.70
N ASP A 546 4.27 -28.81 11.94
CA ASP A 546 3.22 -28.27 12.81
C ASP A 546 3.00 -26.76 12.65
N ARG A 547 3.79 -26.09 11.81
CA ARG A 547 3.61 -24.64 11.58
C ARG A 547 2.30 -24.39 10.83
N PRO A 548 1.44 -23.46 11.29
CA PRO A 548 0.23 -23.06 10.56
C PRO A 548 0.54 -22.50 9.17
N VAL A 549 -0.05 -23.13 8.15
CA VAL A 549 -0.02 -22.70 6.75
C VAL A 549 -1.45 -22.60 6.24
N LEU A 550 -1.86 -21.37 5.88
CA LEU A 550 -3.19 -21.07 5.40
C LEU A 550 -3.13 -20.83 3.89
N TYR A 551 -3.96 -21.53 3.12
CA TYR A 551 -4.13 -21.24 1.70
C TYR A 551 -5.36 -20.35 1.52
N ARG A 552 -5.18 -19.20 0.86
CA ARG A 552 -6.25 -18.26 0.59
C ARG A 552 -6.50 -18.16 -0.91
N SER A 553 -7.69 -18.58 -1.34
CA SER A 553 -8.15 -18.42 -2.72
C SER A 553 -9.00 -17.16 -2.85
N HIS A 554 -8.63 -16.29 -3.79
CA HIS A 554 -9.40 -15.09 -4.16
C HIS A 554 -10.14 -15.25 -5.50
N ILE A 555 -10.07 -16.43 -6.09
CA ILE A 555 -10.59 -16.69 -7.43
C ILE A 555 -11.88 -17.48 -7.36
N GLN A 556 -12.71 -17.33 -8.38
CA GLN A 556 -13.79 -18.26 -8.64
C GLN A 556 -13.21 -19.57 -9.17
N ILE A 557 -13.24 -20.62 -8.36
CA ILE A 557 -12.94 -21.97 -8.86
C ILE A 557 -14.27 -22.59 -9.27
N ARG A 558 -14.42 -22.94 -10.56
CA ARG A 558 -15.60 -23.62 -11.08
C ARG A 558 -15.67 -25.07 -10.59
N SER A 559 -16.17 -25.26 -9.36
CA SER A 559 -16.28 -26.57 -8.70
C SER A 559 -17.05 -27.59 -9.55
N ASP A 560 -18.05 -27.13 -10.31
CA ASP A 560 -18.81 -27.94 -11.26
C ASP A 560 -17.98 -28.44 -12.46
N LEU A 561 -16.99 -27.67 -12.91
CA LEU A 561 -16.07 -28.07 -13.98
C LEU A 561 -14.92 -28.93 -13.44
N VAL A 562 -14.44 -28.64 -12.22
CA VAL A 562 -13.46 -29.47 -11.50
C VAL A 562 -14.00 -30.88 -11.26
N ALA A 563 -15.30 -31.03 -11.01
CA ALA A 563 -15.95 -32.34 -10.84
C ALA A 563 -16.05 -33.18 -12.14
N LYS A 564 -15.82 -32.58 -13.31
CA LYS A 564 -15.85 -33.30 -14.60
C LYS A 564 -14.48 -33.91 -14.87
N ALA A 565 -14.35 -35.22 -14.65
CA ALA A 565 -13.12 -35.95 -14.95
C ALA A 565 -12.64 -35.70 -16.40
N GLY A 566 -11.35 -35.43 -16.57
CA GLY A 566 -10.74 -35.14 -17.88
C GLY A 566 -10.92 -33.69 -18.37
N SER A 567 -11.67 -32.85 -17.65
CA SER A 567 -11.74 -31.42 -17.95
C SER A 567 -10.37 -30.75 -17.70
N PRO A 568 -10.07 -29.61 -18.38
CA PRO A 568 -8.87 -28.85 -18.05
C PRO A 568 -8.87 -28.38 -16.59
N GLN A 569 -10.04 -28.07 -16.02
CA GLN A 569 -10.17 -27.65 -14.63
C GLN A 569 -9.80 -28.76 -13.66
N ALA A 570 -10.23 -30.00 -13.93
CA ALA A 570 -9.88 -31.15 -13.10
C ALA A 570 -8.37 -31.38 -13.10
N ASP A 571 -7.71 -31.39 -14.27
CA ASP A 571 -6.26 -31.57 -14.39
C ASP A 571 -5.45 -30.49 -13.65
N ILE A 572 -5.85 -29.23 -13.78
CA ILE A 572 -5.18 -28.11 -13.08
C ILE A 572 -5.48 -28.14 -11.59
N TRP A 573 -6.72 -28.46 -11.19
CA TRP A 573 -7.06 -28.58 -9.79
C TRP A 573 -6.28 -29.71 -9.12
N ASP A 574 -6.16 -30.88 -9.75
CA ASP A 574 -5.40 -32.01 -9.21
C ASP A 574 -3.92 -31.64 -9.01
N PHE A 575 -3.33 -30.95 -9.98
CA PHE A 575 -1.98 -30.41 -9.88
C PHE A 575 -1.82 -29.50 -8.65
N LEU A 576 -2.74 -28.55 -8.44
CA LEU A 576 -2.67 -27.61 -7.32
C LEU A 576 -3.02 -28.26 -5.98
N TRP A 577 -4.08 -29.06 -5.95
CA TRP A 577 -4.59 -29.75 -4.76
C TRP A 577 -3.58 -30.73 -4.18
N SER A 578 -2.73 -31.33 -5.02
CA SER A 578 -1.60 -32.15 -4.58
C SER A 578 -0.70 -31.44 -3.56
N ASN A 579 -0.62 -30.10 -3.64
CA ASN A 579 0.11 -29.24 -2.72
C ASN A 579 -0.82 -28.62 -1.65
N ILE A 580 -1.97 -28.07 -2.06
CA ILE A 580 -2.90 -27.33 -1.18
C ILE A 580 -3.46 -28.21 -0.05
N LYS A 581 -3.67 -29.51 -0.28
CA LYS A 581 -4.23 -30.42 0.73
C LYS A 581 -3.46 -30.46 2.06
N LEU A 582 -2.19 -30.07 2.04
CA LEU A 582 -1.30 -29.98 3.21
C LEU A 582 -1.47 -28.69 4.02
N ALA A 583 -2.21 -27.69 3.51
CA ALA A 583 -2.58 -26.51 4.27
C ALA A 583 -3.52 -26.88 5.43
N ASP A 584 -3.43 -26.12 6.50
CA ASP A 584 -4.27 -26.30 7.69
C ASP A 584 -5.67 -25.71 7.47
N MET A 585 -5.79 -24.69 6.62
CA MET A 585 -7.06 -24.10 6.22
C MET A 585 -7.08 -23.77 4.73
N PHE A 586 -8.26 -23.95 4.13
CA PHE A 586 -8.62 -23.47 2.80
C PHE A 586 -9.59 -22.29 2.95
N ILE A 587 -9.10 -21.09 2.75
CA ILE A 587 -9.88 -19.86 2.91
C ILE A 587 -10.42 -19.44 1.54
N SER A 588 -11.75 -19.31 1.41
CA SER A 588 -12.44 -18.91 0.18
C SER A 588 -13.33 -17.69 0.40
N HIS A 589 -13.72 -16.99 -0.66
CA HIS A 589 -14.89 -16.11 -0.60
C HIS A 589 -16.12 -16.88 -0.10
N PRO A 590 -17.09 -16.21 0.58
CA PRO A 590 -18.28 -16.82 1.16
C PRO A 590 -19.31 -17.28 0.10
N ILE A 591 -18.83 -17.97 -0.94
CA ILE A 591 -19.60 -18.53 -2.04
C ILE A 591 -19.22 -20.01 -2.09
N PRO A 592 -20.04 -20.92 -1.53
CA PRO A 592 -19.70 -22.35 -1.43
C PRO A 592 -19.36 -23.01 -2.77
N MET A 593 -19.93 -22.52 -3.87
CA MET A 593 -19.64 -23.04 -5.22
C MET A 593 -18.19 -22.80 -5.67
N PHE A 594 -17.45 -21.92 -5.00
CA PHE A 594 -16.03 -21.67 -5.30
C PHE A 594 -15.11 -22.68 -4.60
N VAL A 595 -15.66 -23.58 -3.79
CA VAL A 595 -14.90 -24.60 -3.07
C VAL A 595 -15.07 -25.94 -3.82
N PRO A 596 -13.99 -26.51 -4.37
CA PRO A 596 -14.02 -27.85 -4.95
C PRO A 596 -14.45 -28.90 -3.93
N HIS A 597 -15.24 -29.89 -4.37
CA HIS A 597 -15.76 -30.97 -3.51
C HIS A 597 -14.68 -31.84 -2.84
N THR A 598 -13.44 -31.79 -3.34
CA THR A 598 -12.27 -32.49 -2.77
C THR A 598 -11.68 -31.78 -1.55
N VAL A 599 -12.04 -30.53 -1.28
CA VAL A 599 -11.62 -29.80 -0.09
C VAL A 599 -12.42 -30.29 1.13
N PRO A 600 -11.78 -30.81 2.20
CA PRO A 600 -12.48 -31.23 3.40
C PRO A 600 -13.21 -30.07 4.06
N ARG A 601 -14.50 -30.26 4.40
CA ARG A 601 -15.37 -29.19 4.93
C ARG A 601 -14.85 -28.58 6.23
N ASP A 602 -14.20 -29.39 7.07
CA ASP A 602 -13.57 -28.97 8.33
C ASP A 602 -12.36 -28.05 8.14
N LYS A 603 -11.75 -28.05 6.95
CA LYS A 603 -10.66 -27.11 6.59
C LYS A 603 -11.16 -25.81 5.97
N VAL A 604 -12.44 -25.71 5.60
CA VAL A 604 -12.97 -24.55 4.85
C VAL A 604 -13.25 -23.39 5.79
N VAL A 605 -12.71 -22.21 5.46
CA VAL A 605 -13.04 -20.95 6.12
C VAL A 605 -13.56 -19.96 5.07
N TYR A 606 -14.69 -19.33 5.35
CA TYR A 606 -15.23 -18.28 4.49
C TYR A 606 -14.79 -16.91 4.98
N PHE A 607 -14.19 -16.15 4.08
CA PHE A 607 -13.72 -14.79 4.35
C PHE A 607 -13.95 -13.93 3.10
N PRO A 608 -14.75 -12.85 3.14
CA PRO A 608 -15.03 -12.03 1.98
C PRO A 608 -13.81 -11.22 1.52
N ALA A 609 -13.88 -10.72 0.28
CA ALA A 609 -13.01 -9.61 -0.10
C ALA A 609 -13.37 -8.41 0.79
N THR A 610 -12.36 -7.61 1.13
CA THR A 610 -12.58 -6.37 1.89
C THR A 610 -11.91 -5.23 1.17
N THR A 611 -12.46 -4.04 1.34
CA THR A 611 -11.99 -2.81 0.71
C THR A 611 -11.65 -1.82 1.81
N ASP A 612 -10.59 -1.04 1.60
CA ASP A 612 -10.18 0.01 2.53
C ASP A 612 -10.87 1.32 2.18
N TRP A 613 -11.74 1.80 3.06
CA TRP A 613 -12.46 3.07 2.89
C TRP A 613 -11.56 4.30 2.81
N LEU A 614 -10.28 4.16 3.21
CA LEU A 614 -9.33 5.27 3.29
C LEU A 614 -8.25 5.21 2.20
N ASP A 615 -8.34 4.25 1.29
CA ASP A 615 -7.40 4.15 0.16
C ASP A 615 -7.76 5.12 -0.98
N GLY A 616 -6.89 5.19 -2.00
CA GLY A 616 -7.06 6.12 -3.12
C GLY A 616 -8.21 5.75 -4.05
N LEU A 617 -8.84 4.59 -3.89
CA LEU A 617 -9.98 4.16 -4.69
C LEU A 617 -11.32 4.51 -4.02
N ASN A 618 -11.37 4.54 -2.69
CA ASN A 618 -12.62 4.60 -1.93
C ASN A 618 -12.76 5.81 -1.02
N LYS A 619 -11.66 6.50 -0.68
CA LYS A 619 -11.75 7.71 0.12
C LYS A 619 -12.58 8.76 -0.60
N HIS A 620 -13.28 9.58 0.19
CA HIS A 620 -13.99 10.73 -0.35
C HIS A 620 -12.99 11.70 -1.01
N LEU A 621 -13.34 12.22 -2.18
CA LEU A 621 -12.59 13.27 -2.87
C LEU A 621 -13.40 14.56 -2.86
N ASN A 622 -12.75 15.69 -2.60
CA ASN A 622 -13.39 16.99 -2.75
C ASN A 622 -13.65 17.29 -4.25
N ALA A 623 -14.39 18.37 -4.54
CA ALA A 623 -14.77 18.72 -5.90
C ALA A 623 -13.57 19.10 -6.80
N TRP A 624 -12.51 19.67 -6.22
CA TRP A 624 -11.31 20.09 -6.94
C TRP A 624 -10.51 18.88 -7.42
N ASP A 625 -10.25 17.93 -6.52
CA ASP A 625 -9.54 16.68 -6.82
C ASP A 625 -10.35 15.78 -7.76
N THR A 626 -11.66 15.70 -7.56
CA THR A 626 -12.56 15.01 -8.50
C THR A 626 -12.48 15.66 -9.89
N GLY A 627 -12.41 16.98 -9.94
CA GLY A 627 -12.23 17.76 -11.17
C GLY A 627 -10.95 17.41 -11.91
N TYR A 628 -9.83 17.30 -11.19
CA TYR A 628 -8.54 16.89 -11.74
C TYR A 628 -8.61 15.53 -12.45
N TYR A 629 -9.12 14.50 -11.77
CA TYR A 629 -9.21 13.16 -12.37
C TYR A 629 -10.27 13.08 -13.47
N GLY A 630 -11.40 13.79 -13.32
CA GLY A 630 -12.42 13.92 -14.36
C GLY A 630 -11.87 14.57 -15.63
N HIS A 631 -11.01 15.58 -15.50
CA HIS A 631 -10.32 16.20 -16.64
C HIS A 631 -9.41 15.20 -17.36
N ILE A 632 -8.61 14.43 -16.61
CA ILE A 632 -7.75 13.38 -17.18
C ILE A 632 -8.57 12.34 -17.93
N TYR A 633 -9.68 11.89 -17.34
CA TYR A 633 -10.61 10.96 -17.97
C TYR A 633 -11.18 11.50 -19.28
N ASN A 634 -11.65 12.76 -19.29
CA ASN A 634 -12.17 13.41 -20.48
C ASN A 634 -11.11 13.52 -21.58
N MET A 635 -9.86 13.82 -21.22
CA MET A 635 -8.74 13.86 -22.17
C MET A 635 -8.43 12.49 -22.76
N ALA A 636 -8.49 11.43 -21.94
CA ALA A 636 -8.35 10.06 -22.44
C ALA A 636 -9.49 9.69 -23.40
N CYS A 637 -10.75 10.02 -23.07
CA CYS A 637 -11.90 9.78 -23.94
C CYS A 637 -11.75 10.49 -25.29
N HIS A 638 -11.39 11.78 -25.26
CA HIS A 638 -11.18 12.55 -26.47
C HIS A 638 -10.03 12.00 -27.32
N ALA A 639 -8.92 11.57 -26.70
CA ALA A 639 -7.81 10.94 -27.39
C ALA A 639 -8.21 9.63 -28.09
N GLN A 640 -9.13 8.88 -27.48
CA GLN A 640 -9.69 7.64 -28.02
C GLN A 640 -10.89 7.86 -28.97
N ARG A 641 -11.32 9.11 -29.17
CA ARG A 641 -12.48 9.49 -29.99
C ARG A 641 -13.80 8.84 -29.55
N MET A 642 -13.97 8.69 -28.23
CA MET A 642 -15.24 8.24 -27.62
C MET A 642 -16.27 9.35 -27.54
#